data_AF-A0A1E3NFA6-F1
#
_entry.id   AF-A0A1E3NFA6-F1
#
_cell.length_a   1.000
_cell.length_b   1.000
_cell.length_c   1.000
_cell.angle_alpha   90.00
_cell.angle_beta   90.00
_cell.angle_gamma   90.00
#
_symmetry.space_group_name_H-M   'P 1'
#
loop_
_entity.id
_entity.type
_entity.pdbx_description
1 polymer ?
#
loop_
_entity_poly.entity_id
_entity_poly.type
_entity_poly.pdbx_seq_one_letter_code
_entity_poly.pdbx_strand_id
1 'polypeptide(L)'
;MFEFTAIGDGSSQAKILSLDNTITILADPGWNGTDSLEFYAPYVNSIDMIILSQTTTSFIGAYAYLLHQHPQLRHIPTYSTLPVTKLGRVSVCELYRSLGLLGPVDGNSIEFNDVLRYFNSIKCLNYSQTIHLPHVNNKLINLSLTPYNSGYTIGGSIWLLENNINEKIVYAPIWNHSKDEFLNNCKIFNNSDLVRPTTFITNCEFVSSKYSHSTRVQTFMQLIEKTLYSGTNVLLPTTLAGRFFELIIPILLNNKISASIYMLNFTGLENLKILSNFLEWMNQSIIKLWENENQSEILFERNRIQLIKFEDLDSLVNTSEFQRKPKIFFVEEMNLMDGSFFSQFLIDMNSRLSYSMILTEKPNLNSKLHQFYKIWRQGVDATEADPKEGSHIVLEIPDVRLASVKEELLRGKELAAYLKKIGERKELELKLEKEEMEKRRLEEMLEAGVKVETDTEDEEDEEDADAEKVLANIDQNIKADESALSGNTLTKKDSQTAVGVEITANIIKTAEIKFQLDDSKRLKMDEILMLPRDFDVRSLKHKNRVFPFVNNRYNADDYGVVVKHEDFQIYDDDRFPILGADATNAHENGNDNKGSGDESGGSGMESDEEQGRGKKRNRRGGDRRRRKRRGGNRNRRNGGNDGNDGSGRRGKEENALYQPAVYSLESTVDPVVREKTTSRVTVRCGISFIDLGGNHDLRSLKFTAKQIKPRKVIILPGVSGNADDLMLELSEDTKQSILSGNDHSANIDVEYIKSKMNQKIDLGDVITSYELLLDEKLASSLHWQTLNDGYSVSSVGGVVEKLKDWEFKLTELGSTASSTMAVSSTKIGDVKLAQLRRALATKKHRVELMGDGRLVVDEELVVGKASEGNLSIEGGLGGLFYEVKDLIENMLATI
;
A
#
# COMPACT_ATOMS: atom_id res chain seq x y z
N MET A 1 19.62 -6.55 22.87
CA MET A 1 18.55 -6.33 23.86
C MET A 1 17.38 -5.63 23.18
N PHE A 2 16.21 -6.27 23.16
CA PHE A 2 15.01 -5.72 22.54
C PHE A 2 13.93 -5.39 23.58
N GLU A 3 13.52 -4.13 23.67
CA GLU A 3 12.35 -3.71 24.44
C GLU A 3 11.13 -3.49 23.53
N PHE A 4 9.97 -3.99 23.97
CA PHE A 4 8.66 -3.71 23.38
C PHE A 4 7.73 -2.98 24.37
N THR A 5 7.03 -1.95 23.92
CA THR A 5 5.95 -1.31 24.69
C THR A 5 4.73 -1.01 23.81
N ALA A 6 3.55 -1.50 24.19
CA ALA A 6 2.29 -1.01 23.62
C ALA A 6 1.80 0.19 24.42
N ILE A 7 1.76 1.37 23.82
CA ILE A 7 1.32 2.62 24.48
C ILE A 7 -0.10 2.99 24.05
N GLY A 8 -0.87 3.64 24.92
CA GLY A 8 -2.18 4.18 24.57
C GLY A 8 -3.14 4.45 25.70
N ASP A 9 -4.27 5.05 25.34
CA ASP A 9 -5.44 5.28 26.20
C ASP A 9 -6.70 4.82 25.46
N GLY A 10 -7.63 4.20 26.18
CA GLY A 10 -8.88 3.67 25.62
C GLY A 10 -8.67 2.73 24.43
N SER A 11 -8.90 3.24 23.23
CA SER A 11 -8.78 2.53 21.95
C SER A 11 -7.67 3.07 21.04
N SER A 12 -7.11 4.24 21.37
CA SER A 12 -6.03 4.89 20.65
C SER A 12 -4.69 4.37 21.14
N GLN A 13 -3.89 3.82 20.23
CA GLN A 13 -2.73 3.02 20.61
C GLN A 13 -1.62 3.05 19.57
N ALA A 14 -0.38 3.02 20.04
CA ALA A 14 0.81 2.84 19.23
C ALA A 14 1.75 1.79 19.84
N LYS A 15 2.79 1.40 19.12
CA LYS A 15 3.79 0.45 19.60
C LYS A 15 5.17 1.10 19.51
N ILE A 16 5.96 0.91 20.55
CA ILE A 16 7.33 1.40 20.63
C ILE A 16 8.25 0.18 20.66
N LEU A 17 9.20 0.16 19.72
CA LEU A 17 10.20 -0.87 19.54
C LEU A 17 11.56 -0.22 19.82
N SER A 18 12.30 -0.63 20.86
CA SER A 18 13.65 -0.11 21.11
C SER A 18 14.69 -1.20 20.96
N LEU A 19 15.66 -0.99 20.05
CA LEU A 19 16.69 -1.95 19.71
C LEU A 19 18.03 -1.52 20.31
N ASP A 20 18.60 -2.36 21.17
CA ASP A 20 19.89 -2.19 21.85
C ASP A 20 20.05 -0.87 22.63
N ASN A 21 18.93 -0.23 22.99
CA ASN A 21 18.86 1.15 23.51
C ASN A 21 19.51 2.20 22.58
N THR A 22 19.73 1.87 21.30
CA THR A 22 20.33 2.76 20.30
C THR A 22 19.27 3.51 19.50
N ILE A 23 18.24 2.80 19.03
CA ILE A 23 17.16 3.31 18.18
C ILE A 23 15.80 3.05 18.80
N THR A 24 14.90 4.04 18.75
CA THR A 24 13.49 3.87 19.11
C THR A 24 12.59 4.08 17.90
N ILE A 25 11.82 3.05 17.53
CA ILE A 25 10.89 3.08 16.41
C ILE A 25 9.46 3.23 16.96
N LEU A 26 8.74 4.25 16.51
CA LEU A 26 7.30 4.39 16.72
C LEU A 26 6.55 3.68 15.59
N ALA A 27 5.90 2.58 15.90
CA ALA A 27 5.06 1.83 14.97
C ALA A 27 3.57 2.16 15.19
N ASP A 28 2.90 2.53 14.10
CA ASP A 28 1.46 2.79 14.01
C ASP A 28 0.87 3.74 15.08
N PRO A 29 1.08 5.06 14.95
CA PRO A 29 0.44 6.09 15.76
C PRO A 29 -1.08 6.18 15.49
N GLY A 30 -1.84 5.27 16.10
CA GLY A 30 -3.30 5.22 16.02
C GLY A 30 -4.01 6.25 16.90
N TRP A 31 -5.15 6.77 16.43
CA TRP A 31 -6.06 7.63 17.20
C TRP A 31 -7.50 7.49 16.73
N ASN A 32 -8.44 7.45 17.66
CA ASN A 32 -9.88 7.42 17.39
C ASN A 32 -10.53 8.81 17.33
N GLY A 33 -9.81 9.89 17.66
CA GLY A 33 -10.35 11.26 17.69
C GLY A 33 -10.93 11.73 19.03
N THR A 34 -11.07 10.85 20.03
CA THR A 34 -11.67 11.19 21.34
C THR A 34 -10.79 10.87 22.54
N ASP A 35 -9.90 9.89 22.44
CA ASP A 35 -8.99 9.51 23.54
C ASP A 35 -7.83 10.52 23.65
N SER A 36 -7.23 10.66 24.84
CA SER A 36 -6.12 11.62 25.05
C SER A 36 -4.88 11.22 24.26
N LEU A 37 -4.15 12.20 23.71
CA LEU A 37 -2.85 12.00 23.05
C LEU A 37 -1.66 12.22 24.00
N GLU A 38 -1.90 12.57 25.27
CA GLU A 38 -0.84 12.84 26.25
C GLU A 38 0.10 11.64 26.49
N PHE A 39 -0.36 10.41 26.22
CA PHE A 39 0.46 9.19 26.35
C PHE A 39 1.64 9.13 25.37
N TYR A 40 1.63 9.91 24.28
CA TYR A 40 2.78 10.03 23.39
C TYR A 40 3.89 10.91 23.97
N ALA A 41 3.55 11.92 24.79
CA ALA A 41 4.46 12.98 25.23
C ALA A 41 5.76 12.50 25.92
N PRO A 42 5.77 11.42 26.76
CA PRO A 42 7.01 10.90 27.35
C PRO A 42 8.02 10.36 26.34
N TYR A 43 7.58 10.04 25.12
CA TYR A 43 8.36 9.33 24.12
C TYR A 43 8.76 10.20 22.92
N VAL A 44 8.12 11.36 22.70
CA VAL A 44 8.35 12.28 21.57
C VAL A 44 9.84 12.50 21.30
N ASN A 45 10.59 12.84 22.35
CA ASN A 45 12.01 13.20 22.27
C ASN A 45 12.95 11.98 22.09
N SER A 46 12.43 10.75 22.17
CA SER A 46 13.23 9.52 22.07
C SER A 46 13.10 8.79 20.73
N ILE A 47 12.11 9.15 19.90
CA ILE A 47 11.81 8.48 18.64
C ILE A 47 12.87 8.83 17.60
N ASP A 48 13.39 7.82 16.92
CA ASP A 48 14.34 7.96 15.82
C ASP A 48 13.74 7.68 14.44
N MET A 49 12.63 6.93 14.40
CA MET A 49 11.98 6.47 13.17
C MET A 49 10.48 6.25 13.41
N ILE A 50 9.67 6.48 12.38
CA ILE A 50 8.23 6.10 12.39
C ILE A 50 8.00 5.03 11.31
N ILE A 51 7.24 3.97 11.62
CA ILE A 51 6.78 2.99 10.63
C ILE A 51 5.24 2.90 10.64
N LEU A 52 4.66 2.79 9.45
CA LEU A 52 3.21 2.73 9.24
C LEU A 52 2.87 1.42 8.53
N SER A 53 1.91 0.66 9.07
CA SER A 53 1.54 -0.67 8.57
C SER A 53 0.16 -0.74 7.92
N GLN A 54 -0.83 0.03 8.37
CA GLN A 54 -2.21 -0.06 7.86
C GLN A 54 -2.82 1.33 7.58
N THR A 55 -3.84 1.34 6.71
CA THR A 55 -4.54 2.56 6.28
C THR A 55 -5.56 3.12 7.29
N THR A 56 -6.04 2.31 8.23
CA THR A 56 -7.18 2.69 9.10
C THR A 56 -6.73 3.54 10.29
N THR A 57 -7.65 4.36 10.81
CA THR A 57 -7.38 5.36 11.88
C THR A 57 -6.80 4.74 13.16
N SER A 58 -7.11 3.47 13.44
CA SER A 58 -6.50 2.66 14.52
C SER A 58 -4.97 2.50 14.43
N PHE A 59 -4.35 2.84 13.28
CA PHE A 59 -2.91 2.72 13.04
C PHE A 59 -2.24 4.02 12.56
N ILE A 60 -2.97 4.88 11.83
CA ILE A 60 -2.41 6.13 11.27
C ILE A 60 -3.11 7.41 11.77
N GLY A 61 -4.17 7.29 12.56
CA GLY A 61 -5.04 8.42 12.93
C GLY A 61 -4.36 9.57 13.66
N ALA A 62 -3.30 9.32 14.45
CA ALA A 62 -2.58 10.36 15.17
C ALA A 62 -1.48 11.03 14.33
N TYR A 63 -1.03 10.40 13.23
CA TYR A 63 0.23 10.74 12.54
C TYR A 63 0.38 12.24 12.23
N ALA A 64 -0.52 12.80 11.42
CA ALA A 64 -0.43 14.20 10.99
C ALA A 64 -0.63 15.19 12.16
N TYR A 65 -1.49 14.86 13.14
CA TYR A 65 -1.70 15.70 14.32
C TYR A 65 -0.49 15.71 15.26
N LEU A 66 0.21 14.58 15.43
CA LEU A 66 1.46 14.51 16.20
C LEU A 66 2.57 15.32 15.56
N LEU A 67 2.73 15.27 14.23
CA LEU A 67 3.72 16.08 13.49
C LEU A 67 3.38 17.58 13.46
N HIS A 68 2.11 17.94 13.63
CA HIS A 68 1.66 19.32 13.82
C HIS A 68 1.94 19.81 15.26
N GLN A 69 1.56 19.03 16.29
CA GLN A 69 1.75 19.37 17.71
C GLN A 69 3.22 19.32 18.17
N HIS A 70 4.03 18.45 17.58
CA HIS A 70 5.43 18.26 17.95
C HIS A 70 6.33 18.40 16.71
N PRO A 71 6.74 19.64 16.35
CA PRO A 71 7.55 19.90 15.15
C PRO A 71 8.86 19.10 15.07
N GLN A 72 9.43 18.70 16.21
CA GLN A 72 10.60 17.81 16.28
C GLN A 72 10.40 16.50 15.50
N LEU A 73 9.16 15.96 15.47
CA LEU A 73 8.84 14.74 14.75
C LEU A 73 8.84 14.91 13.22
N ARG A 74 8.84 16.15 12.68
CA ARG A 74 8.83 16.43 11.23
C ARG A 74 10.12 16.02 10.53
N HIS A 75 11.24 16.01 11.25
CA HIS A 75 12.55 15.62 10.72
C HIS A 75 12.75 14.10 10.73
N ILE A 76 11.94 13.36 11.49
CA ILE A 76 12.08 11.92 11.70
C ILE A 76 11.68 11.16 10.42
N PRO A 77 12.51 10.22 9.92
CA PRO A 77 12.16 9.45 8.74
C PRO A 77 10.97 8.52 9.02
N THR A 78 9.87 8.76 8.30
CA THR A 78 8.68 7.90 8.30
C THR A 78 8.72 6.93 7.12
N TYR A 79 8.48 5.65 7.34
CA TYR A 79 8.42 4.61 6.31
C TYR A 79 7.02 3.98 6.23
N SER A 80 6.57 3.71 5.00
CA SER A 80 5.22 3.21 4.68
C SER A 80 5.23 2.53 3.31
N THR A 81 4.15 1.83 2.94
CA THR A 81 3.91 1.49 1.53
C THR A 81 3.18 2.63 0.81
N LEU A 82 3.33 2.71 -0.52
CA LEU A 82 2.71 3.78 -1.31
C LEU A 82 1.17 3.85 -1.16
N PRO A 83 0.39 2.74 -1.15
CA PRO A 83 -1.04 2.81 -0.94
C PRO A 83 -1.42 3.18 0.50
N VAL A 84 -0.68 2.73 1.52
CA VAL A 84 -0.91 3.12 2.92
C VAL A 84 -0.76 4.63 3.08
N THR A 85 0.26 5.23 2.45
CA THR A 85 0.44 6.68 2.40
C THR A 85 -0.74 7.40 1.75
N LYS A 86 -1.21 6.97 0.58
CA LYS A 86 -2.25 7.73 -0.15
C LYS A 86 -3.67 7.50 0.38
N LEU A 87 -4.01 6.29 0.82
CA LEU A 87 -5.33 5.98 1.39
C LEU A 87 -5.43 6.30 2.88
N GLY A 88 -4.34 6.19 3.64
CA GLY A 88 -4.28 6.65 5.02
C GLY A 88 -4.52 8.16 5.14
N ARG A 89 -4.08 8.96 4.16
CA ARG A 89 -4.43 10.38 4.04
C ARG A 89 -5.95 10.59 4.01
N VAL A 90 -6.68 9.78 3.23
CA VAL A 90 -8.15 9.88 3.12
C VAL A 90 -8.80 9.63 4.48
N SER A 91 -8.44 8.54 5.18
CA SER A 91 -8.99 8.25 6.52
C SER A 91 -8.60 9.28 7.58
N VAL A 92 -7.42 9.91 7.50
CA VAL A 92 -7.04 11.04 8.37
C VAL A 92 -7.87 12.29 8.05
N CYS A 93 -8.11 12.61 6.78
CA CYS A 93 -8.96 13.74 6.39
C CYS A 93 -10.42 13.56 6.85
N GLU A 94 -11.01 12.38 6.65
CA GLU A 94 -12.36 12.05 7.13
C GLU A 94 -12.46 12.17 8.66
N LEU A 95 -11.46 11.67 9.40
CA LEU A 95 -11.39 11.80 10.86
C LEU A 95 -11.28 13.26 11.30
N TYR A 96 -10.30 14.02 10.79
CA TYR A 96 -10.05 15.38 11.26
C TYR A 96 -11.17 16.35 10.85
N ARG A 97 -11.83 16.13 9.70
CA ARG A 97 -12.99 16.91 9.27
C ARG A 97 -14.27 16.55 10.06
N SER A 98 -14.43 15.30 10.49
CA SER A 98 -15.49 14.88 11.43
C SER A 98 -15.34 15.57 12.79
N LEU A 99 -14.12 15.60 13.33
CA LEU A 99 -13.79 16.25 14.60
C LEU A 99 -13.88 17.78 14.53
N GLY A 100 -13.65 18.37 13.34
CA GLY A 100 -13.63 19.82 13.14
C GLY A 100 -12.23 20.44 13.32
N LEU A 101 -11.19 19.61 13.25
CA LEU A 101 -9.77 20.03 13.32
C LEU A 101 -9.26 20.52 11.94
N LEU A 102 -9.83 19.97 10.87
CA LEU A 102 -9.49 20.24 9.47
C LEU A 102 -10.69 20.89 8.75
N GLY A 103 -10.42 21.75 7.77
CA GLY A 103 -11.42 22.29 6.84
C GLY A 103 -11.86 23.73 7.13
N PRO A 104 -12.91 24.22 6.43
CA PRO A 104 -13.45 25.57 6.57
C PRO A 104 -14.30 25.75 7.84
N VAL A 105 -13.83 25.24 8.97
CA VAL A 105 -14.55 25.20 10.25
C VAL A 105 -13.91 26.12 11.27
N ASP A 106 -14.71 26.77 12.12
CA ASP A 106 -14.27 27.68 13.19
C ASP A 106 -13.23 27.03 14.14
N GLY A 107 -13.43 25.76 14.46
CA GLY A 107 -12.55 24.93 15.28
C GLY A 107 -11.23 24.48 14.65
N ASN A 108 -10.97 24.82 13.38
CA ASN A 108 -9.79 24.38 12.63
C ASN A 108 -8.48 24.63 13.40
N SER A 109 -7.70 23.55 13.58
CA SER A 109 -6.33 23.56 14.10
C SER A 109 -5.27 23.35 13.01
N ILE A 110 -5.55 22.51 12.00
CA ILE A 110 -4.58 22.02 11.01
C ILE A 110 -5.10 22.23 9.58
N GLU A 111 -4.25 22.74 8.68
CA GLU A 111 -4.61 22.98 7.29
C GLU A 111 -4.48 21.72 6.44
N PHE A 112 -5.24 21.64 5.34
CA PHE A 112 -5.15 20.52 4.40
C PHE A 112 -3.76 20.40 3.77
N ASN A 113 -3.09 21.53 3.56
CA ASN A 113 -1.72 21.57 3.04
C ASN A 113 -0.70 20.97 4.02
N ASP A 114 -0.90 21.09 5.34
CA ASP A 114 -0.03 20.47 6.34
C ASP A 114 -0.16 18.95 6.27
N VAL A 115 -1.39 18.44 6.21
CA VAL A 115 -1.67 17.01 6.04
C VAL A 115 -1.05 16.50 4.74
N LEU A 116 -1.11 17.29 3.65
CA LEU A 116 -0.40 16.96 2.41
C LEU A 116 1.14 16.96 2.59
N ARG A 117 1.73 17.95 3.28
CA ARG A 117 3.18 18.04 3.55
C ARG A 117 3.66 16.84 4.37
N TYR A 118 2.98 16.51 5.48
CA TYR A 118 3.33 15.37 6.33
C TYR A 118 3.15 14.03 5.61
N PHE A 119 2.10 13.82 4.83
CA PHE A 119 1.95 12.58 4.06
C PHE A 119 2.90 12.47 2.85
N ASN A 120 3.40 13.58 2.32
CA ASN A 120 4.38 13.58 1.24
C ASN A 120 5.83 13.43 1.73
N SER A 121 6.13 13.64 3.03
CA SER A 121 7.46 13.37 3.60
C SER A 121 7.73 11.87 3.84
N ILE A 122 6.68 11.03 3.77
CA ILE A 122 6.77 9.59 4.01
C ILE A 122 7.56 8.88 2.89
N LYS A 123 8.64 8.19 3.28
CA LYS A 123 9.44 7.33 2.40
C LYS A 123 8.63 6.09 2.02
N CYS A 124 8.07 6.11 0.82
CA CYS A 124 7.18 5.05 0.31
C CYS A 124 7.99 3.87 -0.26
N LEU A 125 7.65 2.65 0.14
CA LEU A 125 8.30 1.40 -0.25
C LEU A 125 7.35 0.46 -0.99
N ASN A 126 7.93 -0.40 -1.84
CA ASN A 126 7.24 -1.52 -2.47
C ASN A 126 7.35 -2.80 -1.64
N TYR A 127 6.41 -3.74 -1.80
CA TYR A 127 6.49 -5.02 -1.10
C TYR A 127 7.77 -5.80 -1.46
N SER A 128 8.43 -6.35 -0.45
CA SER A 128 9.72 -7.06 -0.52
C SER A 128 10.89 -6.18 -0.96
N GLN A 129 10.77 -4.85 -0.88
CA GLN A 129 11.89 -3.91 -1.00
C GLN A 129 12.58 -3.75 0.37
N THR A 130 13.74 -4.40 0.55
CA THR A 130 14.60 -4.16 1.71
C THR A 130 15.32 -2.83 1.57
N ILE A 131 15.31 -2.00 2.62
CA ILE A 131 16.25 -0.89 2.78
C ILE A 131 17.20 -1.23 3.93
N HIS A 132 18.50 -1.09 3.67
CA HIS A 132 19.53 -1.10 4.70
C HIS A 132 19.81 0.35 5.14
N LEU A 133 19.75 0.58 6.45
CA LEU A 133 19.91 1.86 7.11
C LEU A 133 21.19 1.83 7.95
N PRO A 134 22.37 2.13 7.35
CA PRO A 134 23.63 2.14 8.10
C PRO A 134 23.57 3.16 9.23
N HIS A 135 23.02 4.34 8.94
CA HIS A 135 22.77 5.39 9.92
C HIS A 135 21.28 5.77 9.98
N VAL A 136 20.81 6.08 11.19
CA VAL A 136 19.53 6.77 11.44
C VAL A 136 19.82 7.93 12.39
N ASN A 137 19.48 9.16 12.00
CA ASN A 137 19.73 10.39 12.77
C ASN A 137 21.19 10.45 13.32
N ASN A 138 22.15 10.20 12.43
CA ASN A 138 23.60 10.16 12.68
C ASN A 138 24.10 9.07 13.66
N LYS A 139 23.23 8.20 14.17
CA LYS A 139 23.59 6.98 14.92
C LYS A 139 23.91 5.84 13.94
N LEU A 140 25.07 5.18 14.07
CA LEU A 140 25.40 3.95 13.34
C LEU A 140 24.60 2.77 13.94
N ILE A 141 23.76 2.12 13.13
CA ILE A 141 22.82 1.07 13.57
C ILE A 141 22.78 -0.12 12.60
N ASN A 142 22.95 0.08 11.27
CA ASN A 142 22.84 -0.97 10.25
C ASN A 142 21.54 -1.81 10.32
N LEU A 143 20.38 -1.15 10.43
CA LEU A 143 19.07 -1.82 10.45
C LEU A 143 18.60 -2.17 9.03
N SER A 144 18.16 -3.39 8.80
CA SER A 144 17.38 -3.80 7.61
C SER A 144 15.87 -3.61 7.90
N LEU A 145 15.14 -3.09 6.91
CA LEU A 145 13.70 -2.79 6.97
C LEU A 145 13.01 -3.27 5.68
N THR A 146 12.08 -4.21 5.77
CA THR A 146 11.39 -4.80 4.60
C THR A 146 9.88 -4.97 4.84
N PRO A 147 8.99 -4.36 4.01
CA PRO A 147 7.55 -4.56 4.11
C PRO A 147 7.07 -5.72 3.24
N TYR A 148 6.22 -6.59 3.79
CA TYR A 148 5.54 -7.69 3.08
C TYR A 148 4.02 -7.51 3.14
N ASN A 149 3.26 -8.12 2.21
CA ASN A 149 1.79 -8.00 2.20
C ASN A 149 1.17 -8.59 3.48
N SER A 150 0.32 -7.80 4.16
CA SER A 150 -0.52 -8.26 5.28
C SER A 150 -1.86 -8.85 4.82
N GLY A 151 -2.39 -8.45 3.66
CA GLY A 151 -3.74 -8.83 3.23
C GLY A 151 -4.90 -8.20 4.03
N TYR A 152 -4.65 -7.27 4.97
CA TYR A 152 -5.73 -6.61 5.71
C TYR A 152 -6.30 -5.39 4.98
N THR A 153 -5.47 -4.47 4.46
CA THR A 153 -5.89 -3.38 3.56
C THR A 153 -4.97 -3.26 2.34
N ILE A 154 -5.31 -2.37 1.40
CA ILE A 154 -4.49 -2.11 0.21
C ILE A 154 -3.16 -1.51 0.64
N GLY A 155 -2.05 -2.16 0.26
CA GLY A 155 -0.71 -1.79 0.70
C GLY A 155 -0.40 -2.13 2.16
N GLY A 156 -1.38 -2.61 2.94
CA GLY A 156 -1.20 -2.89 4.36
C GLY A 156 -0.07 -3.89 4.57
N SER A 157 0.95 -3.53 5.35
CA SER A 157 2.22 -4.24 5.45
C SER A 157 2.42 -5.01 6.76
N ILE A 158 3.32 -5.98 6.67
CA ILE A 158 4.02 -6.65 7.77
C ILE A 158 5.47 -6.22 7.65
N TRP A 159 6.05 -5.72 8.74
CA TRP A 159 7.43 -5.23 8.74
C TRP A 159 8.36 -6.31 9.27
N LEU A 160 9.35 -6.70 8.46
CA LEU A 160 10.55 -7.38 8.93
C LEU A 160 11.60 -6.33 9.28
N LEU A 161 12.16 -6.45 10.48
CA LEU A 161 13.29 -5.68 11.00
C LEU A 161 14.44 -6.66 11.22
N GLU A 162 15.64 -6.37 10.71
CA GLU A 162 16.81 -7.22 10.93
C GLU A 162 18.02 -6.39 11.38
N ASN A 163 18.61 -6.77 12.50
CA ASN A 163 19.81 -6.14 13.06
C ASN A 163 21.06 -6.97 12.71
N ASN A 164 22.26 -6.35 12.77
CA ASN A 164 23.59 -6.96 12.52
C ASN A 164 23.77 -8.35 13.14
N ILE A 165 23.21 -8.54 14.32
CA ILE A 165 23.28 -9.75 15.17
C ILE A 165 22.51 -10.95 14.54
N ASN A 166 21.87 -10.75 13.38
CA ASN A 166 20.85 -11.61 12.76
C ASN A 166 19.59 -11.78 13.62
N GLU A 167 19.33 -10.81 14.50
CA GLU A 167 18.04 -10.68 15.19
C GLU A 167 16.99 -10.19 14.19
N LYS A 168 16.05 -11.10 13.86
CA LYS A 168 14.89 -10.88 13.00
C LYS A 168 13.64 -10.64 13.86
N ILE A 169 13.06 -9.44 13.79
CA ILE A 169 11.80 -9.10 14.46
C ILE A 169 10.73 -8.90 13.39
N VAL A 170 9.59 -9.60 13.51
CA VAL A 170 8.47 -9.52 12.56
C VAL A 170 7.30 -8.83 13.24
N TYR A 171 6.98 -7.62 12.79
CA TYR A 171 5.88 -6.80 13.28
C TYR A 171 4.69 -6.89 12.32
N ALA A 172 3.65 -7.63 12.73
CA ALA A 172 2.47 -7.98 11.96
C ALA A 172 1.19 -7.66 12.77
N PRO A 173 0.84 -6.38 12.99
CA PRO A 173 -0.20 -6.02 13.96
C PRO A 173 -1.59 -6.53 13.58
N ILE A 174 -1.98 -6.45 12.30
CA ILE A 174 -3.13 -7.17 11.71
C ILE A 174 -2.69 -7.74 10.37
N TRP A 175 -3.19 -8.94 10.05
CA TRP A 175 -2.94 -9.64 8.79
C TRP A 175 -4.04 -10.67 8.52
N ASN A 176 -4.26 -10.97 7.23
CA ASN A 176 -5.19 -11.99 6.76
C ASN A 176 -4.44 -13.20 6.21
N HIS A 177 -4.69 -14.37 6.79
CA HIS A 177 -4.17 -15.64 6.28
C HIS A 177 -4.90 -16.10 5.00
N SER A 178 -6.18 -15.75 4.88
CA SER A 178 -7.05 -16.13 3.79
C SER A 178 -6.88 -15.19 2.59
N LYS A 179 -7.27 -15.68 1.42
CA LYS A 179 -7.36 -14.88 0.20
C LYS A 179 -8.79 -14.36 0.05
N ASP A 180 -8.93 -13.05 -0.10
CA ASP A 180 -10.22 -12.39 -0.27
C ASP A 180 -10.52 -12.20 -1.77
N GLU A 181 -11.77 -11.88 -2.12
CA GLU A 181 -12.12 -11.52 -3.52
C GLU A 181 -11.34 -10.29 -4.02
N PHE A 182 -10.92 -9.41 -3.10
CA PHE A 182 -10.30 -8.12 -3.36
C PHE A 182 -8.78 -8.10 -3.13
N LEU A 183 -8.28 -8.70 -2.05
CA LEU A 183 -6.86 -8.72 -1.67
C LEU A 183 -6.23 -10.12 -1.78
N ASN A 184 -4.92 -10.17 -2.03
CA ASN A 184 -4.15 -11.40 -1.86
C ASN A 184 -3.85 -11.65 -0.38
N ASN A 185 -3.69 -12.92 0.00
CA ASN A 185 -3.33 -13.33 1.35
C ASN A 185 -1.96 -12.81 1.79
N CYS A 186 -1.72 -12.79 3.11
CA CYS A 186 -0.45 -12.36 3.66
C CYS A 186 0.75 -13.18 3.14
N LYS A 187 1.91 -12.54 2.95
CA LYS A 187 3.14 -13.21 2.47
C LYS A 187 3.84 -14.09 3.52
N ILE A 188 3.27 -14.23 4.72
CA ILE A 188 3.90 -14.89 5.88
C ILE A 188 4.33 -16.33 5.59
N PHE A 189 3.41 -17.16 5.10
CA PHE A 189 3.59 -18.63 5.02
C PHE A 189 4.59 -19.09 3.97
N ASN A 190 4.80 -18.28 2.94
CA ASN A 190 5.47 -18.69 1.70
C ASN A 190 6.85 -18.04 1.52
N ASN A 191 7.40 -17.41 2.58
CA ASN A 191 8.64 -16.66 2.48
C ASN A 191 9.74 -17.18 3.39
N SER A 192 10.92 -17.45 2.82
CA SER A 192 12.14 -17.86 3.52
C SER A 192 12.58 -16.86 4.58
N ASP A 193 12.47 -15.57 4.27
CA ASP A 193 13.09 -14.50 5.05
C ASP A 193 12.44 -14.33 6.43
N LEU A 194 11.16 -14.73 6.52
CA LEU A 194 10.32 -14.65 7.72
C LEU A 194 10.39 -15.90 8.60
N VAL A 195 11.23 -16.89 8.27
CA VAL A 195 11.38 -18.14 9.04
C VAL A 195 12.31 -17.92 10.25
N ARG A 196 11.94 -18.49 11.40
CA ARG A 196 12.67 -18.44 12.69
C ARG A 196 13.06 -17.03 13.19
N PRO A 197 12.15 -16.04 13.25
CA PRO A 197 12.40 -14.76 13.89
C PRO A 197 12.57 -14.92 15.40
N THR A 198 13.29 -13.98 16.02
CA THR A 198 13.43 -13.95 17.49
C THR A 198 12.11 -13.56 18.13
N THR A 199 11.44 -12.56 17.58
CA THR A 199 10.15 -12.06 18.09
C THR A 199 9.16 -11.84 16.95
N PHE A 200 7.96 -12.41 17.10
CA PHE A 200 6.80 -12.16 16.24
C PHE A 200 5.76 -11.35 17.02
N ILE A 201 5.43 -10.15 16.55
CA ILE A 201 4.53 -9.22 17.24
C ILE A 201 3.23 -9.16 16.45
N THR A 202 2.12 -9.59 17.06
CA THR A 202 0.84 -9.76 16.37
C THR A 202 -0.34 -9.51 17.31
N ASN A 203 -1.48 -9.07 16.78
CA ASN A 203 -2.76 -9.26 17.48
C ASN A 203 -3.14 -10.76 17.45
N CYS A 204 -4.31 -11.12 17.97
CA CYS A 204 -4.98 -12.38 17.67
C CYS A 204 -6.48 -12.23 17.94
N GLU A 205 -7.34 -12.74 17.07
CA GLU A 205 -8.76 -12.86 17.40
C GLU A 205 -9.09 -14.24 17.99
N PHE A 206 -9.83 -14.26 19.10
CA PHE A 206 -10.25 -15.50 19.77
C PHE A 206 -11.41 -16.21 19.03
N VAL A 207 -12.30 -15.46 18.37
CA VAL A 207 -13.45 -16.04 17.63
C VAL A 207 -13.60 -15.39 16.25
N SER A 208 -13.31 -16.16 15.20
CA SER A 208 -13.58 -15.83 13.80
C SER A 208 -14.73 -16.66 13.24
N SER A 209 -15.20 -16.30 12.05
CA SER A 209 -16.28 -16.99 11.35
C SER A 209 -15.94 -18.46 11.06
N LYS A 210 -16.95 -19.34 11.19
CA LYS A 210 -16.87 -20.73 10.73
C LYS A 210 -16.95 -20.83 9.18
N TYR A 211 -17.29 -19.77 8.47
CA TYR A 211 -17.62 -19.78 7.05
C TYR A 211 -16.47 -19.30 6.15
N SER A 212 -16.37 -19.87 4.95
CA SER A 212 -15.38 -19.42 3.95
C SER A 212 -15.66 -17.99 3.50
N HIS A 213 -14.62 -17.25 3.07
CA HIS A 213 -14.75 -15.87 2.55
C HIS A 213 -15.88 -15.72 1.51
N SER A 214 -15.86 -16.54 0.46
CA SER A 214 -16.90 -16.51 -0.59
C SER A 214 -18.32 -16.82 -0.05
N THR A 215 -18.45 -17.69 0.96
CA THR A 215 -19.75 -17.94 1.65
C THR A 215 -20.25 -16.71 2.41
N ARG A 216 -19.34 -15.94 3.04
CA ARG A 216 -19.65 -14.70 3.76
C ARG A 216 -20.10 -13.60 2.78
N VAL A 217 -19.38 -13.41 1.67
CA VAL A 217 -19.79 -12.50 0.58
C VAL A 217 -21.13 -12.90 -0.03
N GLN A 218 -21.36 -14.20 -0.31
CA GLN A 218 -22.64 -14.67 -0.83
C GLN A 218 -23.80 -14.39 0.14
N THR A 219 -23.58 -14.59 1.45
CA THR A 219 -24.57 -14.28 2.49
C THR A 219 -24.84 -12.77 2.56
N PHE A 220 -23.81 -11.93 2.48
CA PHE A 220 -23.93 -10.46 2.45
C PHE A 220 -24.76 -9.97 1.27
N MET A 221 -24.47 -10.46 0.06
CA MET A 221 -25.23 -10.12 -1.14
C MET A 221 -26.69 -10.59 -1.07
N GLN A 222 -26.94 -11.79 -0.53
CA GLN A 222 -28.31 -12.24 -0.25
C GLN A 222 -29.03 -11.38 0.79
N LEU A 223 -28.33 -10.86 1.80
CA LEU A 223 -28.92 -10.05 2.86
C LEU A 223 -29.32 -8.67 2.32
N ILE A 224 -28.48 -8.05 1.47
CA ILE A 224 -28.84 -6.84 0.73
C ILE A 224 -30.02 -7.09 -0.21
N GLU A 225 -30.01 -8.17 -1.02
CA GLU A 225 -31.15 -8.52 -1.89
C GLU A 225 -32.44 -8.67 -1.06
N LYS A 226 -32.44 -9.45 0.04
CA LYS A 226 -33.61 -9.63 0.94
C LYS A 226 -34.09 -8.31 1.57
N THR A 227 -33.17 -7.48 2.05
CA THR A 227 -33.49 -6.19 2.69
C THR A 227 -34.19 -5.26 1.70
N LEU A 228 -33.62 -5.09 0.50
CA LEU A 228 -34.20 -4.28 -0.56
C LEU A 228 -35.55 -4.86 -1.06
N TYR A 229 -35.69 -6.19 -1.17
CA TYR A 229 -36.99 -6.81 -1.51
C TYR A 229 -38.08 -6.58 -0.44
N SER A 230 -37.71 -6.39 0.83
CA SER A 230 -38.65 -6.01 1.89
C SER A 230 -39.10 -4.54 1.85
N GLY A 231 -38.48 -3.71 0.99
CA GLY A 231 -38.73 -2.28 0.90
C GLY A 231 -38.02 -1.44 1.97
N THR A 232 -37.19 -2.05 2.82
CA THR A 232 -36.37 -1.34 3.82
C THR A 232 -35.04 -0.88 3.21
N ASN A 233 -34.51 0.22 3.73
CA ASN A 233 -33.21 0.74 3.28
C ASN A 233 -32.05 -0.05 3.92
N VAL A 234 -30.90 -0.05 3.27
CA VAL A 234 -29.67 -0.65 3.79
C VAL A 234 -28.76 0.46 4.32
N LEU A 235 -28.20 0.29 5.52
CA LEU A 235 -27.19 1.17 6.11
C LEU A 235 -25.88 0.39 6.32
N LEU A 236 -24.80 0.87 5.72
CA LEU A 236 -23.45 0.29 5.76
C LEU A 236 -22.48 1.30 6.39
N PRO A 237 -22.25 1.25 7.71
CA PRO A 237 -21.07 1.88 8.31
C PRO A 237 -19.83 1.12 7.83
N THR A 238 -18.79 1.83 7.42
CA THR A 238 -17.52 1.23 6.96
C THR A 238 -16.37 2.25 7.04
N THR A 239 -15.19 1.91 6.51
CA THR A 239 -14.07 2.85 6.35
C THR A 239 -13.56 2.89 4.91
N LEU A 240 -13.40 4.09 4.33
CA LEU A 240 -13.09 4.32 2.91
C LEU A 240 -11.78 3.68 2.45
N ALA A 241 -10.84 3.51 3.38
CA ALA A 241 -9.52 2.93 3.17
C ALA A 241 -9.37 1.52 3.77
N GLY A 242 -10.42 1.00 4.44
CA GLY A 242 -10.52 -0.36 4.92
C GLY A 242 -11.31 -1.24 3.95
N ARG A 243 -12.38 -1.89 4.42
CA ARG A 243 -13.13 -2.89 3.64
C ARG A 243 -14.17 -2.32 2.66
N PHE A 244 -14.35 -1.00 2.56
CA PHE A 244 -15.31 -0.36 1.64
C PHE A 244 -15.30 -0.95 0.21
N PHE A 245 -14.12 -1.16 -0.37
CA PHE A 245 -13.97 -1.66 -1.73
C PHE A 245 -14.51 -3.08 -1.93
N GLU A 246 -14.36 -3.94 -0.92
CA GLU A 246 -14.89 -5.31 -0.91
C GLU A 246 -16.42 -5.34 -0.85
N LEU A 247 -17.04 -4.30 -0.28
CA LEU A 247 -18.50 -4.16 -0.21
C LEU A 247 -19.06 -3.55 -1.50
N ILE A 248 -18.46 -2.46 -2.00
CA ILE A 248 -19.01 -1.69 -3.12
C ILE A 248 -18.87 -2.39 -4.47
N ILE A 249 -17.77 -3.12 -4.72
CA ILE A 249 -17.51 -3.76 -6.02
C ILE A 249 -18.56 -4.84 -6.34
N PRO A 250 -18.89 -5.80 -5.44
CA PRO A 250 -19.98 -6.75 -5.67
C PRO A 250 -21.36 -6.08 -5.84
N ILE A 251 -21.65 -5.01 -5.09
CA ILE A 251 -22.93 -4.26 -5.16
C ILE A 251 -23.08 -3.54 -6.50
N LEU A 252 -22.01 -2.95 -7.04
CA LEU A 252 -22.03 -2.26 -8.33
C LEU A 252 -22.21 -3.25 -9.49
N LEU A 253 -21.45 -4.37 -9.47
CA LEU A 253 -21.45 -5.38 -10.53
C LEU A 253 -22.71 -6.27 -10.54
N ASN A 254 -23.44 -6.41 -9.43
CA ASN A 254 -24.69 -7.19 -9.41
C ASN A 254 -25.88 -6.41 -9.99
N ASN A 255 -26.16 -6.65 -11.27
CA ASN A 255 -27.28 -6.07 -12.03
C ASN A 255 -28.68 -6.27 -11.40
N LYS A 256 -28.88 -7.21 -10.46
CA LYS A 256 -30.15 -7.34 -9.74
C LYS A 256 -30.41 -6.18 -8.76
N ILE A 257 -29.35 -5.61 -8.19
CA ILE A 257 -29.44 -4.59 -7.12
C ILE A 257 -29.66 -3.22 -7.77
N SER A 258 -30.89 -2.97 -8.24
CA SER A 258 -31.30 -1.74 -8.94
C SER A 258 -31.59 -0.54 -8.00
N ALA A 259 -30.99 -0.52 -6.80
CA ALA A 259 -31.09 0.57 -5.84
C ALA A 259 -30.12 1.72 -6.19
N SER A 260 -30.47 2.93 -5.75
CA SER A 260 -29.51 4.05 -5.66
C SER A 260 -28.55 3.80 -4.50
N ILE A 261 -27.28 4.19 -4.68
CA ILE A 261 -26.25 4.11 -3.65
C ILE A 261 -25.90 5.54 -3.23
N TYR A 262 -26.09 5.86 -1.97
CA TYR A 262 -25.74 7.15 -1.38
C TYR A 262 -24.50 7.00 -0.52
N MET A 263 -23.66 8.04 -0.52
CA MET A 263 -22.40 8.05 0.21
C MET A 263 -22.30 9.34 1.03
N LEU A 264 -22.17 9.19 2.35
CA LEU A 264 -22.03 10.29 3.31
C LEU A 264 -20.60 10.29 3.87
N ASN A 265 -19.75 11.13 3.28
CA ASN A 265 -18.33 11.27 3.59
C ASN A 265 -17.83 12.66 3.16
N PHE A 266 -16.66 13.08 3.65
CA PHE A 266 -16.08 14.39 3.34
C PHE A 266 -15.26 14.41 2.05
N THR A 267 -14.44 13.39 1.74
CA THR A 267 -13.52 13.38 0.57
C THR A 267 -14.18 13.03 -0.77
N GLY A 268 -15.49 12.75 -0.79
CA GLY A 268 -16.18 12.19 -1.95
C GLY A 268 -15.51 10.89 -2.47
N LEU A 269 -15.44 10.72 -3.79
CA LEU A 269 -14.90 9.55 -4.48
C LEU A 269 -13.36 9.55 -4.62
N GLU A 270 -12.60 10.29 -3.80
CA GLU A 270 -11.13 10.32 -3.89
C GLU A 270 -10.51 8.92 -3.71
N ASN A 271 -11.05 8.11 -2.81
CA ASN A 271 -10.57 6.74 -2.56
C ASN A 271 -10.66 5.84 -3.82
N LEU A 272 -11.69 5.99 -4.66
CA LEU A 272 -11.81 5.29 -5.94
C LEU A 272 -10.85 5.85 -7.01
N LYS A 273 -10.58 7.16 -7.02
CA LYS A 273 -9.55 7.78 -7.88
C LYS A 273 -8.12 7.38 -7.48
N ILE A 274 -7.91 7.01 -6.23
CA ILE A 274 -6.65 6.43 -5.74
C ILE A 274 -6.56 4.94 -6.11
N LEU A 275 -7.68 4.20 -5.98
CA LEU A 275 -7.77 2.76 -6.28
C LEU A 275 -7.35 2.43 -7.72
N SER A 276 -7.76 3.23 -8.71
CA SER A 276 -7.43 3.03 -10.12
C SER A 276 -5.93 2.95 -10.40
N ASN A 277 -5.11 3.56 -9.54
CA ASN A 277 -3.67 3.68 -9.72
C ASN A 277 -2.89 2.56 -9.02
N PHE A 278 -3.57 1.70 -8.23
CA PHE A 278 -2.95 0.64 -7.42
C PHE A 278 -3.45 -0.76 -7.75
N LEU A 279 -3.78 -1.00 -9.03
CA LEU A 279 -4.25 -2.30 -9.54
C LEU A 279 -3.28 -3.46 -9.27
N GLU A 280 -1.97 -3.19 -9.33
CA GLU A 280 -0.91 -4.15 -9.01
C GLU A 280 -0.90 -4.65 -7.55
N TRP A 281 -1.48 -3.88 -6.62
CA TRP A 281 -1.52 -4.20 -5.18
C TRP A 281 -2.71 -5.11 -4.81
N MET A 282 -3.59 -5.42 -5.76
CA MET A 282 -4.84 -6.15 -5.55
C MET A 282 -4.79 -7.62 -6.01
N ASN A 283 -5.86 -8.35 -5.75
CA ASN A 283 -6.06 -9.69 -6.28
C ASN A 283 -6.22 -9.65 -7.82
N GLN A 284 -5.64 -10.64 -8.52
CA GLN A 284 -5.72 -10.83 -9.97
C GLN A 284 -7.17 -10.94 -10.50
N SER A 285 -8.16 -11.22 -9.64
CA SER A 285 -9.59 -11.06 -9.94
C SER A 285 -9.93 -9.64 -10.39
N ILE A 286 -9.47 -8.62 -9.64
CA ILE A 286 -9.78 -7.21 -9.88
C ILE A 286 -9.09 -6.71 -11.15
N ILE A 287 -7.84 -7.16 -11.40
CA ILE A 287 -7.11 -6.85 -12.64
C ILE A 287 -7.91 -7.33 -13.87
N LYS A 288 -8.44 -8.56 -13.84
CA LYS A 288 -9.27 -9.11 -14.93
C LYS A 288 -10.63 -8.43 -15.08
N LEU A 289 -11.19 -7.90 -14.00
CA LEU A 289 -12.39 -7.04 -14.06
C LEU A 289 -12.07 -5.67 -14.67
N TRP A 290 -10.82 -5.19 -14.54
CA TRP A 290 -10.37 -3.93 -15.13
C TRP A 290 -10.09 -4.05 -16.63
N GLU A 291 -9.45 -5.15 -17.05
CA GLU A 291 -9.20 -5.52 -18.46
C GLU A 291 -10.48 -5.58 -19.31
N ASN A 292 -11.64 -5.77 -18.68
CA ASN A 292 -12.94 -5.70 -19.34
C ASN A 292 -13.52 -4.28 -19.30
N GLU A 293 -13.40 -3.54 -20.42
CA GLU A 293 -13.87 -2.15 -20.60
C GLU A 293 -15.28 -1.90 -20.02
N ASN A 294 -16.22 -2.84 -20.22
CA ASN A 294 -17.60 -2.69 -19.72
C ASN A 294 -17.69 -2.67 -18.19
N GLN A 295 -16.77 -3.34 -17.49
CA GLN A 295 -16.78 -3.43 -16.03
C GLN A 295 -15.98 -2.30 -15.38
N SER A 296 -14.88 -1.84 -15.99
CA SER A 296 -14.19 -0.62 -15.57
C SER A 296 -15.05 0.64 -15.79
N GLU A 297 -15.77 0.75 -16.92
CA GLU A 297 -16.80 1.79 -17.12
C GLU A 297 -17.84 1.81 -15.97
N ILE A 298 -18.38 0.66 -15.58
CA ILE A 298 -19.41 0.55 -14.52
C ILE A 298 -18.88 0.94 -13.14
N LEU A 299 -17.59 0.70 -12.85
CA LEU A 299 -17.01 0.99 -11.53
C LEU A 299 -16.60 2.47 -11.38
N PHE A 300 -16.10 3.13 -12.43
CA PHE A 300 -15.48 4.45 -12.32
C PHE A 300 -16.19 5.58 -13.09
N GLU A 301 -16.87 5.30 -14.21
CA GLU A 301 -17.51 6.33 -15.05
C GLU A 301 -19.03 6.34 -14.98
N ARG A 302 -19.64 5.15 -14.87
CA ARG A 302 -21.10 4.92 -14.86
C ARG A 302 -21.57 4.24 -13.58
N ASN A 303 -20.84 4.44 -12.48
CA ASN A 303 -21.26 3.91 -11.18
C ASN A 303 -22.57 4.59 -10.72
N ARG A 304 -23.28 3.90 -9.82
CA ARG A 304 -24.58 4.33 -9.28
C ARG A 304 -24.45 5.05 -7.94
N ILE A 305 -23.25 5.56 -7.65
CA ILE A 305 -22.93 6.26 -6.40
C ILE A 305 -23.31 7.72 -6.56
N GLN A 306 -24.05 8.24 -5.59
CA GLN A 306 -24.49 9.62 -5.53
C GLN A 306 -23.97 10.21 -4.21
N LEU A 307 -23.00 11.12 -4.32
CA LEU A 307 -22.53 11.94 -3.20
C LEU A 307 -23.61 12.97 -2.84
N ILE A 308 -23.91 13.18 -1.56
CA ILE A 308 -24.98 14.09 -1.10
C ILE A 308 -24.54 14.79 0.21
N LYS A 309 -24.91 16.08 0.40
CA LYS A 309 -24.81 16.74 1.70
C LYS A 309 -25.83 16.17 2.70
N PHE A 310 -25.54 16.24 4.00
CA PHE A 310 -26.53 15.80 4.98
C PHE A 310 -27.82 16.67 4.94
N GLU A 311 -27.68 17.97 4.68
CA GLU A 311 -28.80 18.91 4.45
C GLU A 311 -29.69 18.50 3.26
N ASP A 312 -29.07 18.17 2.12
CA ASP A 312 -29.80 17.74 0.92
C ASP A 312 -30.57 16.44 1.18
N LEU A 313 -30.00 15.51 1.96
CA LEU A 313 -30.66 14.25 2.34
C LEU A 313 -31.96 14.51 3.13
N ASP A 314 -31.98 15.47 4.06
CA ASP A 314 -33.20 15.86 4.79
C ASP A 314 -34.31 16.30 3.82
N SER A 315 -33.96 17.15 2.84
CA SER A 315 -34.90 17.60 1.80
C SER A 315 -35.41 16.44 0.92
N LEU A 316 -34.52 15.52 0.54
CA LEU A 316 -34.81 14.39 -0.33
C LEU A 316 -35.72 13.36 0.34
N VAL A 317 -35.55 13.09 1.64
CA VAL A 317 -36.39 12.14 2.40
C VAL A 317 -37.88 12.53 2.40
N ASN A 318 -38.18 13.83 2.27
CA ASN A 318 -39.56 14.33 2.17
C ASN A 318 -40.17 14.18 0.77
N THR A 319 -39.39 13.79 -0.24
CA THR A 319 -39.83 13.69 -1.64
C THR A 319 -40.42 12.31 -1.95
N SER A 320 -41.61 12.28 -2.55
CA SER A 320 -42.35 11.03 -2.83
C SER A 320 -41.61 10.04 -3.76
N GLU A 321 -40.69 10.51 -4.60
CA GLU A 321 -39.80 9.65 -5.40
C GLU A 321 -38.73 8.96 -4.54
N PHE A 322 -38.23 9.63 -3.50
CA PHE A 322 -37.28 9.05 -2.55
C PHE A 322 -37.93 7.90 -1.76
N GLN A 323 -39.16 8.09 -1.29
CA GLN A 323 -39.89 7.11 -0.49
C GLN A 323 -40.36 5.87 -1.29
N ARG A 324 -40.42 5.94 -2.63
CA ARG A 324 -40.93 4.86 -3.51
C ARG A 324 -39.99 3.67 -3.72
N LYS A 325 -38.69 3.80 -3.41
CA LYS A 325 -37.68 2.75 -3.61
C LYS A 325 -36.71 2.72 -2.44
N PRO A 326 -36.33 1.56 -1.92
CA PRO A 326 -35.26 1.46 -0.93
C PRO A 326 -33.90 1.83 -1.56
N LYS A 327 -32.97 2.31 -0.73
CA LYS A 327 -31.61 2.70 -1.11
C LYS A 327 -30.57 2.02 -0.23
N ILE A 328 -29.32 2.09 -0.68
CA ILE A 328 -28.14 1.72 0.10
C ILE A 328 -27.43 3.00 0.54
N PHE A 329 -27.21 3.17 1.83
CA PHE A 329 -26.43 4.27 2.41
C PHE A 329 -25.09 3.73 2.89
N PHE A 330 -24.00 4.14 2.25
CA PHE A 330 -22.67 4.07 2.83
C PHE A 330 -22.44 5.31 3.68
N VAL A 331 -21.99 5.10 4.90
CA VAL A 331 -21.58 6.17 5.81
C VAL A 331 -20.17 5.84 6.27
N GLU A 332 -19.25 6.79 6.09
CA GLU A 332 -17.92 6.65 6.69
C GLU A 332 -18.07 6.68 8.22
N GLU A 333 -17.25 5.87 8.91
CA GLU A 333 -17.07 5.77 10.37
C GLU A 333 -17.68 4.49 11.02
N MET A 334 -16.94 3.87 11.94
CA MET A 334 -17.18 2.49 12.46
C MET A 334 -17.19 2.36 14.01
N ASN A 335 -17.06 3.46 14.75
CA ASN A 335 -17.11 3.53 16.21
C ASN A 335 -18.40 4.17 16.75
N LEU A 336 -19.16 4.87 15.89
CA LEU A 336 -20.26 5.78 16.23
C LEU A 336 -19.77 6.94 17.12
N MET A 337 -18.90 7.78 16.54
CA MET A 337 -18.35 9.01 17.13
C MET A 337 -19.38 10.13 17.23
N ASP A 338 -19.32 10.93 18.30
CA ASP A 338 -20.21 12.08 18.51
C ASP A 338 -19.85 13.27 17.59
N GLY A 339 -20.64 13.46 16.53
CA GLY A 339 -20.47 14.49 15.51
C GLY A 339 -20.08 13.94 14.13
N SER A 340 -20.00 12.62 13.94
CA SER A 340 -19.88 12.01 12.61
C SER A 340 -21.21 11.99 11.87
N PHE A 341 -21.18 11.85 10.54
CA PHE A 341 -22.40 11.64 9.74
C PHE A 341 -23.23 10.44 10.21
N PHE A 342 -22.59 9.41 10.77
CA PHE A 342 -23.30 8.24 11.31
C PHE A 342 -24.11 8.61 12.57
N SER A 343 -23.52 9.38 13.50
CA SER A 343 -24.27 9.89 14.66
C SER A 343 -25.42 10.81 14.25
N GLN A 344 -25.21 11.67 13.25
CA GLN A 344 -26.24 12.55 12.71
C GLN A 344 -27.37 11.78 12.01
N PHE A 345 -27.04 10.75 11.22
CA PHE A 345 -28.02 9.86 10.58
C PHE A 345 -28.91 9.17 11.62
N LEU A 346 -28.33 8.64 12.70
CA LEU A 346 -29.08 8.00 13.78
C LEU A 346 -29.96 8.99 14.57
N ILE A 347 -29.67 10.29 14.56
CA ILE A 347 -30.52 11.32 15.18
C ILE A 347 -31.66 11.72 14.23
N ASP A 348 -31.32 12.21 13.03
CA ASP A 348 -32.28 12.90 12.16
C ASP A 348 -33.10 11.96 11.24
N MET A 349 -32.61 10.74 10.96
CA MET A 349 -33.28 9.79 10.04
C MET A 349 -34.03 8.66 10.75
N ASN A 350 -33.69 8.35 12.00
CA ASN A 350 -34.22 7.19 12.73
C ASN A 350 -35.74 7.23 12.99
N SER A 351 -36.36 8.40 12.97
CA SER A 351 -37.82 8.57 13.06
C SER A 351 -38.54 8.59 11.71
N ARG A 352 -37.81 8.61 10.58
CA ARG A 352 -38.31 8.93 9.23
C ARG A 352 -38.04 7.84 8.20
N LEU A 353 -36.93 7.11 8.33
CA LEU A 353 -36.55 6.02 7.43
C LEU A 353 -36.58 4.68 8.18
N SER A 354 -37.20 3.67 7.57
CA SER A 354 -36.97 2.28 7.95
C SER A 354 -35.70 1.78 7.26
N TYR A 355 -34.73 1.32 8.05
CA TYR A 355 -33.46 0.78 7.57
C TYR A 355 -33.01 -0.44 8.37
N SER A 356 -32.21 -1.29 7.75
CA SER A 356 -31.41 -2.32 8.39
C SER A 356 -29.93 -1.96 8.30
N MET A 357 -29.26 -1.95 9.45
CA MET A 357 -27.82 -1.79 9.58
C MET A 357 -27.13 -3.13 9.35
N ILE A 358 -26.16 -3.18 8.43
CA ILE A 358 -25.35 -4.37 8.18
C ILE A 358 -23.92 -4.06 8.62
N LEU A 359 -23.50 -4.65 9.74
CA LEU A 359 -22.13 -4.57 10.23
C LEU A 359 -21.26 -5.61 9.51
N THR A 360 -20.16 -5.14 8.90
CA THR A 360 -19.25 -5.96 8.07
C THR A 360 -17.86 -6.14 8.70
N GLU A 361 -17.52 -5.34 9.70
CA GLU A 361 -16.31 -5.47 10.52
C GLU A 361 -16.72 -5.41 12.00
N LYS A 362 -15.93 -6.01 12.90
CA LYS A 362 -16.21 -5.99 14.35
C LYS A 362 -15.85 -4.60 14.92
N PRO A 363 -16.80 -3.86 15.51
CA PRO A 363 -16.52 -2.53 16.07
C PRO A 363 -15.62 -2.62 17.31
N ASN A 364 -14.71 -1.64 17.46
CA ASN A 364 -13.76 -1.54 18.58
C ASN A 364 -14.45 -1.66 19.94
N LEU A 365 -13.87 -2.41 20.89
CA LEU A 365 -14.48 -2.77 22.18
C LEU A 365 -15.08 -1.60 22.97
N ASN A 366 -14.42 -0.44 22.94
CA ASN A 366 -14.81 0.76 23.70
C ASN A 366 -15.81 1.67 22.96
N SER A 367 -16.17 1.31 21.73
CA SER A 367 -17.02 2.14 20.86
C SER A 367 -18.52 2.03 21.22
N LYS A 368 -19.31 3.04 20.85
CA LYS A 368 -20.77 2.97 21.02
C LYS A 368 -21.37 1.88 20.13
N LEU A 369 -20.83 1.68 18.92
CA LEU A 369 -21.28 0.65 17.98
C LEU A 369 -21.07 -0.78 18.51
N HIS A 370 -20.07 -1.00 19.37
CA HIS A 370 -19.86 -2.30 20.02
C HIS A 370 -21.02 -2.72 20.93
N GLN A 371 -21.76 -1.77 21.52
CA GLN A 371 -22.97 -2.07 22.28
C GLN A 371 -24.07 -2.64 21.37
N PHE A 372 -24.18 -2.14 20.13
CA PHE A 372 -25.17 -2.60 19.15
C PHE A 372 -24.81 -4.02 18.66
N TYR A 373 -23.53 -4.25 18.35
CA TYR A 373 -22.98 -5.58 18.02
C TYR A 373 -23.22 -6.61 19.16
N LYS A 374 -23.01 -6.20 20.41
CA LYS A 374 -23.25 -7.07 21.58
C LYS A 374 -24.72 -7.47 21.71
N ILE A 375 -25.66 -6.55 21.48
CA ILE A 375 -27.10 -6.83 21.51
C ILE A 375 -27.50 -7.75 20.34
N TRP A 376 -26.97 -7.52 19.13
CA TRP A 376 -27.16 -8.46 18.01
C TRP A 376 -26.69 -9.87 18.40
N ARG A 377 -25.46 -10.01 18.90
CA ARG A 377 -24.88 -11.31 19.26
C ARG A 377 -25.74 -12.04 20.31
N GLN A 378 -26.11 -11.35 21.38
CA GLN A 378 -27.01 -11.90 22.42
C GLN A 378 -28.38 -12.32 21.87
N GLY A 379 -28.91 -11.61 20.87
CA GLY A 379 -30.17 -11.99 20.21
C GLY A 379 -30.05 -13.22 19.30
N VAL A 380 -28.90 -13.45 18.65
CA VAL A 380 -28.67 -14.69 17.87
C VAL A 380 -28.47 -15.87 18.82
N ASP A 381 -27.61 -15.71 19.83
CA ASP A 381 -27.33 -16.72 20.86
C ASP A 381 -28.60 -17.16 21.63
N ALA A 382 -29.62 -16.29 21.71
CA ALA A 382 -30.91 -16.58 22.32
C ALA A 382 -31.97 -17.20 21.38
N THR A 383 -31.72 -17.26 20.06
CA THR A 383 -32.71 -17.73 19.06
C THR A 383 -32.31 -18.99 18.32
N GLU A 384 -31.02 -19.30 18.18
CA GLU A 384 -30.54 -20.56 17.57
C GLU A 384 -29.41 -21.20 18.39
N ALA A 385 -29.42 -22.53 18.48
CA ALA A 385 -28.39 -23.30 19.20
C ALA A 385 -27.01 -23.35 18.49
N ASP A 386 -26.92 -22.82 17.27
CA ASP A 386 -25.66 -22.60 16.55
C ASP A 386 -25.81 -21.26 15.79
N PRO A 387 -25.22 -20.16 16.30
CA PRO A 387 -25.57 -18.81 15.89
C PRO A 387 -25.09 -18.48 14.46
N LYS A 388 -26.04 -18.23 13.55
CA LYS A 388 -25.73 -17.95 12.14
C LYS A 388 -25.41 -16.47 11.89
N GLU A 389 -24.27 -16.22 11.26
CA GLU A 389 -23.94 -14.92 10.66
C GLU A 389 -24.99 -14.52 9.60
N GLY A 390 -25.25 -13.22 9.47
CA GLY A 390 -26.31 -12.70 8.61
C GLY A 390 -27.74 -12.85 9.17
N SER A 391 -27.91 -13.32 10.41
CA SER A 391 -29.19 -13.28 11.12
C SER A 391 -29.64 -11.83 11.33
N HIS A 392 -30.87 -11.51 10.94
CA HIS A 392 -31.46 -10.18 11.08
C HIS A 392 -32.29 -10.08 12.36
N ILE A 393 -31.89 -9.17 13.25
CA ILE A 393 -32.55 -8.87 14.52
C ILE A 393 -33.14 -7.46 14.47
N VAL A 394 -34.25 -7.23 15.16
CA VAL A 394 -34.75 -5.86 15.39
C VAL A 394 -34.01 -5.29 16.59
N LEU A 395 -33.18 -4.28 16.36
CA LEU A 395 -32.53 -3.50 17.40
C LEU A 395 -33.50 -2.45 17.93
N GLU A 396 -33.63 -2.35 19.24
CA GLU A 396 -34.34 -1.26 19.91
C GLU A 396 -33.56 -0.88 21.18
N ILE A 397 -32.84 0.25 21.13
CA ILE A 397 -32.06 0.77 22.27
C ILE A 397 -32.66 2.12 22.68
N PRO A 398 -33.31 2.23 23.85
CA PRO A 398 -33.81 3.50 24.34
C PRO A 398 -32.66 4.41 24.83
N ASP A 399 -32.90 5.72 24.74
CA ASP A 399 -32.11 6.75 25.44
C ASP A 399 -30.61 6.83 25.09
N VAL A 400 -30.22 6.39 23.88
CA VAL A 400 -28.84 6.49 23.38
C VAL A 400 -28.44 7.96 23.30
N ARG A 401 -27.35 8.34 23.99
CA ARG A 401 -26.79 9.69 23.94
C ARG A 401 -25.90 9.83 22.71
N LEU A 402 -26.31 10.67 21.77
CA LEU A 402 -25.57 11.01 20.56
C LEU A 402 -25.52 12.52 20.40
N ALA A 403 -24.44 13.05 19.81
CA ALA A 403 -24.38 14.43 19.38
C ALA A 403 -24.33 14.55 17.86
N SER A 404 -25.20 15.38 17.28
CA SER A 404 -25.09 15.84 15.90
C SER A 404 -24.31 17.15 15.85
N VAL A 405 -23.74 17.45 14.68
CA VAL A 405 -23.19 18.77 14.36
C VAL A 405 -23.97 19.35 13.20
N LYS A 406 -24.29 20.64 13.27
CA LYS A 406 -24.76 21.44 12.15
C LYS A 406 -23.72 22.49 11.80
N GLU A 407 -23.59 22.81 10.52
CA GLU A 407 -22.56 23.72 10.01
C GLU A 407 -23.26 24.91 9.35
N GLU A 408 -23.15 26.10 9.95
CA GLU A 408 -23.77 27.32 9.45
C GLU A 408 -22.73 28.33 8.94
N LEU A 409 -22.97 28.94 7.77
CA LEU A 409 -22.02 29.83 7.10
C LEU A 409 -21.70 31.08 7.93
N LEU A 410 -20.41 31.28 8.22
CA LEU A 410 -19.84 32.48 8.86
C LEU A 410 -20.15 33.73 8.03
N ARG A 411 -20.57 34.82 8.69
CA ARG A 411 -20.97 36.07 8.02
C ARG A 411 -20.41 37.32 8.72
N GLY A 412 -20.18 38.36 7.93
CA GLY A 412 -19.79 39.68 8.43
C GLY A 412 -18.50 39.65 9.26
N LYS A 413 -18.58 40.09 10.53
CA LYS A 413 -17.42 40.26 11.42
C LYS A 413 -16.72 38.95 11.77
N GLU A 414 -17.48 37.87 11.92
CA GLU A 414 -16.96 36.57 12.34
C GLU A 414 -16.14 35.93 11.22
N LEU A 415 -16.65 36.02 9.98
CA LEU A 415 -15.92 35.64 8.76
C LEU A 415 -14.60 36.42 8.62
N ALA A 416 -14.62 37.74 8.85
CA ALA A 416 -13.42 38.57 8.78
C ALA A 416 -12.38 38.20 9.85
N ALA A 417 -12.82 37.90 11.09
CA ALA A 417 -11.94 37.44 12.16
C ALA A 417 -11.35 36.04 11.86
N TYR A 418 -12.16 35.13 11.31
CA TYR A 418 -11.73 33.80 10.91
C TYR A 418 -10.68 33.81 9.81
N LEU A 419 -10.91 34.59 8.74
CA LEU A 419 -9.95 34.74 7.65
C LEU A 419 -8.64 35.41 8.12
N LYS A 420 -8.71 36.38 9.05
CA LYS A 420 -7.52 36.97 9.67
C LYS A 420 -6.70 35.93 10.45
N LYS A 421 -7.35 35.11 11.29
CA LYS A 421 -6.74 34.00 12.05
C LYS A 421 -6.02 33.00 11.13
N ILE A 422 -6.59 32.68 9.97
CA ILE A 422 -5.96 31.80 8.97
C ILE A 422 -4.76 32.48 8.30
N GLY A 423 -4.88 33.76 7.93
CA GLY A 423 -3.78 34.54 7.36
C GLY A 423 -2.57 34.61 8.29
N GLU A 424 -2.81 34.97 9.55
CA GLU A 424 -1.79 35.02 10.60
C GLU A 424 -1.11 33.67 10.82
N ARG A 425 -1.87 32.56 10.82
CA ARG A 425 -1.30 31.20 10.93
C ARG A 425 -0.39 30.89 9.73
N LYS A 426 -0.87 31.11 8.49
CA LYS A 426 -0.11 30.80 7.27
C LYS A 426 1.15 31.66 7.14
N GLU A 427 1.13 32.89 7.63
CA GLU A 427 2.31 33.75 7.68
C GLU A 427 3.35 33.23 8.71
N LEU A 428 2.91 32.77 9.88
CA LEU A 428 3.78 32.17 10.89
C LEU A 428 4.36 30.83 10.42
N GLU A 429 3.56 29.98 9.77
CA GLU A 429 4.01 28.71 9.19
C GLU A 429 5.05 28.95 8.09
N LEU A 430 4.83 29.91 7.19
CA LEU A 430 5.79 30.27 6.13
C LEU A 430 7.10 30.86 6.69
N LYS A 431 7.06 31.57 7.82
CA LYS A 431 8.27 32.03 8.52
C LYS A 431 9.03 30.87 9.15
N LEU A 432 8.34 29.96 9.84
CA LEU A 432 8.94 28.76 10.42
C LEU A 432 9.52 27.83 9.34
N GLU A 433 8.88 27.71 8.17
CA GLU A 433 9.43 26.95 7.03
C GLU A 433 10.71 27.55 6.46
N LYS A 434 10.82 28.89 6.38
CA LYS A 434 12.08 29.56 6.00
C LYS A 434 13.19 29.26 7.01
N GLU A 435 12.92 29.41 8.30
CA GLU A 435 13.88 29.07 9.36
C GLU A 435 14.28 27.58 9.36
N GLU A 436 13.34 26.65 9.14
CA GLU A 436 13.61 25.20 9.00
C GLU A 436 14.54 24.94 7.79
N MET A 437 14.30 25.61 6.66
CA MET A 437 15.11 25.46 5.43
C MET A 437 16.50 26.09 5.53
N GLU A 438 16.62 27.26 6.18
CA GLU A 438 17.92 27.90 6.43
C GLU A 438 18.79 27.09 7.38
N LYS A 439 18.21 26.53 8.45
CA LYS A 439 18.91 25.61 9.38
C LYS A 439 19.40 24.36 8.66
N ARG A 440 18.55 23.71 7.85
CA ARG A 440 18.97 22.57 7.01
C ARG A 440 20.10 22.96 6.05
N ARG A 441 20.00 24.09 5.36
CA ARG A 441 21.04 24.53 4.42
C ARG A 441 22.39 24.77 5.12
N LEU A 442 22.37 25.30 6.35
CA LEU A 442 23.55 25.47 7.17
C LEU A 442 24.15 24.12 7.61
N GLU A 443 23.31 23.15 8.01
CA GLU A 443 23.73 21.78 8.34
C GLU A 443 24.35 21.06 7.13
N GLU A 444 23.71 21.13 5.96
CA GLU A 444 24.22 20.55 4.71
C GLU A 444 25.55 21.20 4.27
N MET A 445 25.73 22.51 4.48
CA MET A 445 27.00 23.21 4.21
C MET A 445 28.12 22.84 5.20
N LEU A 446 27.77 22.59 6.46
CA LEU A 446 28.71 22.10 7.49
C LEU A 446 29.14 20.64 7.19
N GLU A 447 28.21 19.78 6.81
CA GLU A 447 28.49 18.38 6.43
C GLU A 447 29.32 18.29 5.13
N ALA A 448 29.08 19.20 4.18
CA ALA A 448 29.91 19.37 2.98
C ALA A 448 31.33 19.94 3.26
N GLY A 449 31.67 20.26 4.51
CA GLY A 449 33.00 20.74 4.91
C GLY A 449 33.34 22.15 4.40
N VAL A 450 32.35 22.92 3.96
CA VAL A 450 32.56 24.31 3.49
C VAL A 450 32.77 25.20 4.70
N LYS A 451 33.94 25.85 4.77
CA LYS A 451 34.17 26.93 5.74
C LYS A 451 33.27 28.11 5.38
N VAL A 452 32.29 28.39 6.22
CA VAL A 452 31.58 29.67 6.21
C VAL A 452 32.51 30.73 6.80
N GLU A 453 33.06 31.59 5.93
CA GLU A 453 33.51 32.91 6.38
C GLU A 453 32.25 33.75 6.60
N THR A 454 32.07 34.26 7.82
CA THR A 454 30.86 34.98 8.22
C THR A 454 31.00 36.46 7.86
N ASP A 455 30.85 36.77 6.58
CA ASP A 455 30.68 38.14 6.11
C ASP A 455 29.26 38.61 6.49
N THR A 456 29.14 39.11 7.72
CA THR A 456 27.97 39.85 8.19
C THR A 456 28.07 41.29 7.68
N GLU A 457 27.72 41.51 6.42
CA GLU A 457 27.37 42.84 5.92
C GLU A 457 25.85 43.00 6.01
N ASP A 458 25.42 43.92 6.88
CA ASP A 458 24.00 44.27 7.05
C ASP A 458 23.54 45.14 5.87
N GLU A 459 22.85 44.55 4.87
CA GLU A 459 22.09 45.33 3.89
C GLU A 459 20.72 45.73 4.49
N GLU A 460 20.63 46.98 4.97
CA GLU A 460 19.38 47.59 5.43
C GLU A 460 18.45 47.94 4.24
N ASP A 461 17.19 47.47 4.33
CA ASP A 461 15.98 47.85 3.59
C ASP A 461 16.07 48.88 2.43
N GLU A 462 15.95 48.42 1.17
CA GLU A 462 15.25 49.19 0.11
C GLU A 462 14.19 48.35 -0.63
N GLU A 463 12.96 48.89 -0.58
CA GLU A 463 11.73 48.63 -1.38
C GLU A 463 11.52 47.32 -2.18
N ASP A 464 10.45 46.59 -1.85
CA ASP A 464 9.64 45.86 -2.86
C ASP A 464 8.12 46.02 -2.61
N ALA A 465 7.60 47.20 -2.93
CA ALA A 465 6.30 47.71 -2.50
C ALA A 465 5.09 47.24 -3.35
N ASP A 466 5.04 45.95 -3.72
CA ASP A 466 3.99 45.40 -4.61
C ASP A 466 2.95 44.46 -3.95
N ALA A 467 3.16 44.05 -2.69
CA ALA A 467 2.19 43.21 -1.97
C ALA A 467 0.85 43.93 -1.65
N GLU A 468 0.86 45.24 -1.41
CA GLU A 468 -0.31 45.99 -0.91
C GLU A 468 -1.32 46.38 -2.02
N LYS A 469 -0.88 46.41 -3.28
CA LYS A 469 -1.70 46.83 -4.44
C LYS A 469 -2.79 45.82 -4.85
N VAL A 470 -2.71 44.58 -4.37
CA VAL A 470 -3.68 43.51 -4.71
C VAL A 470 -4.99 43.68 -3.95
N LEU A 471 -4.95 44.13 -2.69
CA LEU A 471 -6.15 44.28 -1.85
C LEU A 471 -6.92 45.59 -2.13
N ALA A 472 -6.24 46.66 -2.55
CA ALA A 472 -6.87 47.95 -2.85
C ALA A 472 -7.81 47.93 -4.08
N ASN A 473 -7.57 47.04 -5.05
CA ASN A 473 -8.27 47.03 -6.34
C ASN A 473 -9.64 46.32 -6.35
N ILE A 474 -10.09 45.78 -5.21
CA ILE A 474 -11.40 45.10 -5.10
C ILE A 474 -12.51 46.08 -4.67
N ASP A 475 -12.21 47.09 -3.85
CA ASP A 475 -13.24 47.91 -3.17
C ASP A 475 -13.69 49.18 -3.93
N GLN A 476 -13.16 49.43 -5.14
CA GLN A 476 -13.61 50.55 -6.00
C GLN A 476 -14.64 50.16 -7.07
N ASN A 477 -14.79 48.87 -7.41
CA ASN A 477 -15.65 48.41 -8.51
C ASN A 477 -17.12 48.14 -8.12
N ILE A 478 -17.56 48.60 -6.94
CA ILE A 478 -18.92 48.38 -6.41
C ILE A 478 -19.74 49.71 -6.31
N LYS A 479 -19.16 50.85 -6.71
CA LYS A 479 -19.79 52.19 -6.55
C LYS A 479 -19.79 53.08 -7.80
N ALA A 480 -20.02 52.52 -8.99
CA ALA A 480 -20.20 53.31 -10.21
C ALA A 480 -21.01 52.61 -11.32
N ASP A 481 -22.27 52.20 -11.08
CA ASP A 481 -23.16 51.77 -12.17
C ASP A 481 -24.68 51.96 -11.92
N GLU A 482 -25.08 53.16 -11.45
CA GLU A 482 -26.49 53.60 -11.44
C GLU A 482 -26.66 55.02 -12.06
N SER A 483 -26.30 55.22 -13.34
CA SER A 483 -26.91 56.29 -14.17
C SER A 483 -26.52 56.26 -15.66
N ALA A 484 -27.52 56.40 -16.55
CA ALA A 484 -27.46 56.84 -17.96
C ALA A 484 -26.42 56.16 -18.90
N LEU A 485 -26.77 55.42 -19.96
CA LEU A 485 -27.67 55.73 -21.09
C LEU A 485 -27.29 56.99 -21.91
N SER A 486 -26.36 56.90 -22.87
CA SER A 486 -26.42 57.65 -24.15
C SER A 486 -25.34 57.27 -25.19
N GLY A 487 -25.76 57.03 -26.45
CA GLY A 487 -25.26 57.82 -27.60
C GLY A 487 -23.88 57.59 -28.26
N ASN A 488 -23.92 56.90 -29.41
CA ASN A 488 -23.39 57.36 -30.72
C ASN A 488 -21.87 57.50 -31.05
N THR A 489 -21.38 56.47 -31.77
CA THR A 489 -20.80 56.54 -33.14
C THR A 489 -19.59 57.42 -33.53
N LEU A 490 -18.56 56.73 -34.05
CA LEU A 490 -17.82 56.98 -35.31
C LEU A 490 -17.05 58.31 -35.53
N THR A 491 -15.72 58.23 -35.69
CA THR A 491 -15.02 58.17 -37.01
C THR A 491 -13.49 58.04 -36.86
N LYS A 492 -12.78 57.69 -37.96
CA LYS A 492 -11.30 57.68 -38.05
C LYS A 492 -10.81 58.85 -38.90
N LYS A 493 -9.65 59.44 -38.57
CA LYS A 493 -8.46 59.52 -39.46
C LYS A 493 -7.24 60.25 -38.85
N ASP A 494 -6.10 59.56 -38.89
CA ASP A 494 -4.73 59.99 -39.27
C ASP A 494 -4.45 61.52 -39.33
N SER A 495 -3.41 62.10 -38.72
CA SER A 495 -2.00 61.82 -39.07
C SER A 495 -0.93 62.63 -38.28
N GLN A 496 0.12 61.92 -37.82
CA GLN A 496 1.57 62.26 -37.76
C GLN A 496 2.18 63.49 -37.02
N THR A 497 3.41 63.24 -36.53
CA THR A 497 4.47 64.14 -35.99
C THR A 497 4.32 64.67 -34.55
N ALA A 498 5.35 64.65 -33.68
CA ALA A 498 6.63 63.91 -33.68
C ALA A 498 7.26 63.87 -32.25
N VAL A 499 8.35 63.10 -32.08
CA VAL A 499 9.21 62.95 -30.87
C VAL A 499 8.59 62.13 -29.71
N GLY A 500 9.16 61.00 -29.27
CA GLY A 500 10.19 60.15 -29.90
C GLY A 500 11.17 59.47 -28.93
N VAL A 501 10.77 58.37 -28.29
CA VAL A 501 11.69 57.34 -27.75
C VAL A 501 11.09 55.95 -28.05
N GLU A 502 11.75 55.17 -28.91
CA GLU A 502 11.34 53.82 -29.30
C GLU A 502 12.45 52.82 -28.94
N ILE A 503 12.15 51.81 -28.13
CA ILE A 503 13.09 50.70 -27.81
C ILE A 503 12.43 49.32 -27.98
N THR A 504 11.13 49.19 -27.75
CA THR A 504 10.39 47.91 -27.79
C THR A 504 10.03 47.39 -29.19
N ALA A 505 10.45 48.06 -30.27
CA ALA A 505 10.07 47.73 -31.64
C ALA A 505 10.98 46.70 -32.37
N ASN A 506 12.21 46.47 -31.89
CA ASN A 506 13.19 45.63 -32.60
C ASN A 506 13.15 44.14 -32.24
N ILE A 507 12.57 43.75 -31.09
CA ILE A 507 12.53 42.35 -30.63
C ILE A 507 11.50 41.51 -31.39
N ILE A 508 10.44 42.13 -31.94
CA ILE A 508 9.32 41.41 -32.56
C ILE A 508 9.61 41.02 -34.03
N LYS A 509 10.63 41.59 -34.67
CA LYS A 509 11.00 41.27 -36.08
C LYS A 509 11.97 40.10 -36.25
N THR A 510 12.52 39.54 -35.17
CA THR A 510 13.36 38.32 -35.22
C THR A 510 12.57 37.03 -34.97
N ALA A 511 11.27 37.12 -34.67
CA ALA A 511 10.42 35.97 -34.35
C ALA A 511 9.82 35.22 -35.56
N GLU A 512 10.00 35.70 -36.81
CA GLU A 512 9.56 35.02 -38.03
C GLU A 512 10.66 34.19 -38.72
N ILE A 513 11.58 33.60 -37.96
CA ILE A 513 12.45 32.53 -38.49
C ILE A 513 11.59 31.26 -38.68
N LYS A 514 11.22 30.99 -39.93
CA LYS A 514 10.68 29.68 -40.33
C LYS A 514 11.76 28.61 -40.11
N PHE A 515 11.66 27.88 -39.00
CA PHE A 515 12.39 26.63 -38.81
C PHE A 515 11.85 25.54 -39.76
N GLN A 516 12.27 25.62 -41.03
CA GLN A 516 12.40 24.45 -41.87
C GLN A 516 13.72 23.78 -41.50
N LEU A 517 13.64 22.70 -40.72
CA LEU A 517 14.78 21.80 -40.51
C LEU A 517 15.07 21.11 -41.84
N ASP A 518 16.24 21.38 -42.43
CA ASP A 518 16.80 20.51 -43.46
C ASP A 518 17.15 19.17 -42.80
N ASP A 519 16.63 18.06 -43.36
CA ASP A 519 16.85 16.68 -42.87
C ASP A 519 18.33 16.23 -42.82
N SER A 520 19.27 17.12 -43.17
CA SER A 520 20.72 16.85 -43.32
C SER A 520 21.60 17.41 -42.19
N LYS A 521 21.04 18.08 -41.16
CA LYS A 521 21.81 18.61 -40.02
C LYS A 521 21.29 18.07 -38.68
N ARG A 522 22.12 17.26 -37.99
CA ARG A 522 21.96 16.98 -36.56
C ARG A 522 22.48 18.20 -35.76
N LEU A 523 21.71 18.67 -34.78
CA LEU A 523 22.12 19.71 -33.82
C LEU A 523 22.90 19.10 -32.65
N LYS A 524 23.74 19.90 -31.98
CA LYS A 524 24.45 19.50 -30.76
C LYS A 524 23.58 19.65 -29.50
N MET A 525 23.95 18.97 -28.42
CA MET A 525 23.20 19.01 -27.16
C MET A 525 23.07 20.44 -26.60
N ASP A 526 24.14 21.23 -26.62
CA ASP A 526 24.13 22.63 -26.16
C ASP A 526 23.18 23.51 -26.99
N GLU A 527 23.15 23.32 -28.31
CA GLU A 527 22.24 24.02 -29.22
C GLU A 527 20.77 23.65 -28.97
N ILE A 528 20.51 22.39 -28.57
CA ILE A 528 19.18 21.90 -28.19
C ILE A 528 18.76 22.46 -26.83
N LEU A 529 19.68 22.56 -25.87
CA LEU A 529 19.43 23.13 -24.53
C LEU A 529 19.15 24.64 -24.57
N MET A 530 19.65 25.35 -25.59
CA MET A 530 19.35 26.76 -25.85
C MET A 530 18.02 27.00 -26.60
N LEU A 531 17.29 25.96 -27.02
CA LEU A 531 15.96 26.14 -27.65
C LEU A 531 14.91 26.57 -26.62
N PRO A 532 14.01 27.50 -26.96
CA PRO A 532 12.88 27.87 -26.10
C PRO A 532 12.01 26.65 -25.73
N ARG A 533 11.74 26.53 -24.42
CA ARG A 533 10.79 25.61 -23.75
C ARG A 533 9.50 25.37 -24.53
N ASP A 534 8.87 26.50 -24.85
CA ASP A 534 7.49 26.59 -25.30
C ASP A 534 7.43 26.84 -26.81
N PHE A 535 7.08 25.80 -27.56
CA PHE A 535 6.79 25.91 -29.00
C PHE A 535 5.32 26.30 -29.22
N ASP A 536 5.03 27.29 -30.08
CA ASP A 536 3.64 27.62 -30.41
C ASP A 536 3.00 26.59 -31.38
N VAL A 537 2.53 25.50 -30.78
CA VAL A 537 1.83 24.40 -31.44
C VAL A 537 0.43 24.77 -31.97
N ARG A 538 -0.08 25.99 -31.78
CA ARG A 538 -1.46 26.39 -32.17
C ARG A 538 -1.73 26.27 -33.68
N SER A 539 -0.68 26.35 -34.51
CA SER A 539 -0.76 26.20 -35.97
C SER A 539 -0.70 24.74 -36.47
N LEU A 540 -0.26 23.80 -35.62
CA LEU A 540 0.00 22.40 -35.99
C LEU A 540 -1.24 21.51 -35.82
N LYS A 541 -1.33 20.44 -36.61
CA LYS A 541 -2.50 19.53 -36.63
C LYS A 541 -2.24 18.21 -35.93
N HIS A 542 -3.27 17.74 -35.22
CA HIS A 542 -3.37 16.42 -34.60
C HIS A 542 -2.15 16.06 -33.72
N LYS A 543 -1.33 15.06 -34.09
CA LYS A 543 -0.31 14.46 -33.21
C LYS A 543 0.82 15.44 -32.83
N ASN A 544 1.16 16.39 -33.70
CA ASN A 544 2.27 17.33 -33.48
C ASN A 544 1.92 18.49 -32.52
N ARG A 545 0.80 18.41 -31.80
CA ARG A 545 0.39 19.41 -30.78
C ARG A 545 0.81 19.06 -29.35
N VAL A 546 1.33 17.85 -29.10
CA VAL A 546 1.70 17.39 -27.75
C VAL A 546 3.22 17.33 -27.61
N PHE A 547 3.92 16.83 -28.61
CA PHE A 547 5.38 16.90 -28.75
C PHE A 547 5.77 17.11 -30.23
N PRO A 548 6.93 17.72 -30.52
CA PRO A 548 7.46 17.81 -31.88
C PRO A 548 7.91 16.42 -32.37
N PHE A 549 7.06 15.77 -33.17
CA PHE A 549 7.29 14.41 -33.65
C PHE A 549 8.34 14.36 -34.77
N VAL A 550 9.58 13.97 -34.42
CA VAL A 550 10.64 13.66 -35.39
C VAL A 550 10.34 12.30 -36.03
N ASN A 551 10.16 12.28 -37.35
CA ASN A 551 9.66 11.12 -38.07
C ASN A 551 10.81 10.19 -38.54
N ASN A 552 11.42 9.48 -37.58
CA ASN A 552 12.52 8.55 -37.85
C ASN A 552 12.12 7.45 -38.85
N ARG A 553 12.60 7.58 -40.09
CA ARG A 553 12.46 6.53 -41.11
C ARG A 553 13.50 5.44 -40.88
N TYR A 554 13.10 4.39 -40.18
CA TYR A 554 13.86 3.15 -40.16
C TYR A 554 13.83 2.50 -41.55
N ASN A 555 15.00 2.12 -42.07
CA ASN A 555 15.06 1.20 -43.19
C ASN A 555 14.72 -0.19 -42.66
N ALA A 556 13.72 -0.83 -43.27
CA ALA A 556 13.36 -2.21 -42.97
C ALA A 556 13.58 -3.08 -44.21
N ASP A 557 14.04 -4.30 -44.00
CA ASP A 557 14.15 -5.36 -45.01
C ASP A 557 13.14 -6.47 -44.72
N ASP A 558 13.18 -7.56 -45.48
CA ASP A 558 12.24 -8.69 -45.34
C ASP A 558 12.41 -9.48 -44.03
N TYR A 559 13.41 -9.16 -43.20
CA TYR A 559 13.71 -9.84 -41.92
C TYR A 559 13.62 -8.93 -40.70
N GLY A 560 13.72 -7.60 -40.83
CA GLY A 560 13.51 -6.69 -39.71
C GLY A 560 13.83 -5.22 -39.98
N VAL A 561 14.05 -4.46 -38.90
CA VAL A 561 14.56 -3.08 -38.95
C VAL A 561 16.09 -3.13 -38.96
N VAL A 562 16.70 -2.48 -39.96
CA VAL A 562 18.15 -2.40 -40.10
C VAL A 562 18.70 -1.36 -39.12
N VAL A 563 19.21 -1.84 -37.98
CA VAL A 563 19.87 -1.02 -36.96
C VAL A 563 21.29 -0.68 -37.41
N LYS A 564 21.63 0.61 -37.44
CA LYS A 564 23.00 1.07 -37.72
C LYS A 564 23.84 1.05 -36.45
N HIS A 565 25.06 0.54 -36.54
CA HIS A 565 26.02 0.51 -35.43
C HIS A 565 26.46 1.94 -35.00
N GLU A 566 26.53 2.87 -35.96
CA GLU A 566 26.89 4.29 -35.74
C GLU A 566 25.96 5.00 -34.74
N ASP A 567 24.66 4.69 -34.73
CA ASP A 567 23.68 5.33 -33.85
C ASP A 567 23.73 4.81 -32.38
N PHE A 568 24.68 3.91 -32.07
CA PHE A 568 24.90 3.33 -30.73
C PHE A 568 26.35 3.51 -30.23
N GLN A 569 27.17 4.29 -30.92
CA GLN A 569 28.49 4.66 -30.40
C GLN A 569 28.33 5.70 -29.28
N ILE A 570 28.78 5.35 -28.08
CA ILE A 570 28.84 6.25 -26.93
C ILE A 570 29.98 7.25 -27.18
N TYR A 571 29.68 8.55 -27.13
CA TYR A 571 30.70 9.59 -27.13
C TYR A 571 31.27 9.71 -25.70
N ASP A 572 32.59 9.66 -25.56
CA ASP A 572 33.30 9.52 -24.27
C ASP A 572 33.04 10.64 -23.24
N ASP A 573 32.49 11.78 -23.66
CA ASP A 573 32.29 12.96 -22.81
C ASP A 573 30.98 12.92 -21.98
N ASP A 574 29.96 12.14 -22.37
CA ASP A 574 28.64 12.09 -21.71
C ASP A 574 28.62 11.19 -20.43
N ARG A 575 29.65 11.28 -19.59
CA ARG A 575 29.79 10.47 -18.36
C ARG A 575 29.20 11.14 -17.12
N PHE A 576 27.99 10.72 -16.73
CA PHE A 576 27.51 10.89 -15.36
C PHE A 576 28.38 10.07 -14.38
N PRO A 577 28.82 10.64 -13.24
CA PRO A 577 29.67 9.93 -12.29
C PRO A 577 28.85 8.92 -11.46
N ILE A 578 29.05 7.63 -11.72
CA ILE A 578 28.64 6.52 -10.85
C ILE A 578 29.91 5.92 -10.23
N LEU A 579 29.89 5.67 -8.92
CA LEU A 579 31.01 5.06 -8.19
C LEU A 579 31.21 3.59 -8.59
N GLY A 580 32.37 3.30 -9.18
CA GLY A 580 32.87 1.96 -9.52
C GLY A 580 34.33 2.05 -9.94
N ALA A 581 35.18 1.12 -9.50
CA ALA A 581 36.63 1.21 -9.65
C ALA A 581 37.16 0.53 -10.94
N ASP A 582 38.37 0.96 -11.33
CA ASP A 582 39.26 0.40 -12.37
C ASP A 582 38.70 0.42 -13.82
N ALA A 583 39.46 0.76 -14.87
CA ALA A 583 40.89 0.54 -15.08
C ALA A 583 41.56 1.56 -16.05
N THR A 584 42.84 1.31 -16.34
CA THR A 584 43.81 2.21 -16.97
C THR A 584 43.87 2.26 -18.51
N ASN A 585 44.13 3.46 -19.04
CA ASN A 585 45.06 3.80 -20.14
C ASN A 585 44.82 3.40 -21.62
N ALA A 586 45.38 4.28 -22.47
CA ALA A 586 45.68 4.20 -23.92
C ALA A 586 44.48 4.24 -24.89
N HIS A 587 44.35 5.16 -25.85
CA HIS A 587 45.24 5.84 -26.84
C HIS A 587 45.13 5.26 -28.27
N GLU A 588 44.86 6.18 -29.20
CA GLU A 588 45.36 6.26 -30.59
C GLU A 588 44.75 5.44 -31.75
N ASN A 589 44.38 6.23 -32.78
CA ASN A 589 44.50 5.99 -34.23
C ASN A 589 43.70 4.83 -34.88
N GLY A 590 43.20 4.97 -36.12
CA GLY A 590 43.14 6.15 -36.98
C GLY A 590 43.03 5.80 -38.47
N ASN A 591 42.15 6.52 -39.18
CA ASN A 591 42.06 6.68 -40.64
C ASN A 591 41.72 5.51 -41.61
N ASP A 592 40.86 5.89 -42.56
CA ASP A 592 40.92 5.65 -44.01
C ASP A 592 40.23 4.48 -44.75
N ASN A 593 39.36 4.93 -45.68
CA ASN A 593 39.07 4.45 -47.04
C ASN A 593 38.41 3.08 -47.35
N LYS A 594 37.15 3.19 -47.81
CA LYS A 594 36.71 2.86 -49.18
C LYS A 594 37.50 1.78 -49.95
N GLY A 595 36.86 0.67 -50.29
CA GLY A 595 37.37 -0.28 -51.30
C GLY A 595 36.34 -1.31 -51.77
N SER A 596 35.84 -1.14 -52.98
CA SER A 596 35.00 -2.06 -53.77
C SER A 596 35.49 -3.52 -53.90
N GLY A 597 34.55 -4.45 -54.11
CA GLY A 597 34.67 -5.40 -55.24
C GLY A 597 34.56 -6.91 -54.98
N ASP A 598 33.36 -7.45 -55.27
CA ASP A 598 33.12 -8.68 -56.07
C ASP A 598 33.56 -10.11 -55.64
N GLU A 599 32.98 -11.07 -56.39
CA GLU A 599 33.34 -12.49 -56.61
C GLU A 599 33.20 -13.55 -55.49
N SER A 600 31.98 -14.07 -55.39
CA SER A 600 31.58 -15.49 -55.65
C SER A 600 32.38 -16.69 -55.09
N GLY A 601 31.65 -17.69 -54.55
CA GLY A 601 32.17 -19.07 -54.45
C GLY A 601 31.23 -20.13 -53.83
N GLY A 602 30.88 -21.18 -54.60
CA GLY A 602 30.32 -22.48 -54.16
C GLY A 602 28.85 -22.48 -53.65
N SER A 603 27.85 -23.20 -54.20
CA SER A 603 27.71 -24.54 -54.80
C SER A 603 27.49 -25.69 -53.79
N GLY A 604 26.28 -26.27 -53.76
CA GLY A 604 25.92 -27.41 -52.90
C GLY A 604 24.53 -28.01 -53.19
N MET A 605 24.42 -28.81 -54.26
CA MET A 605 23.41 -29.90 -54.42
C MET A 605 23.65 -31.00 -53.33
N GLU A 606 22.78 -31.98 -53.02
CA GLU A 606 21.43 -32.45 -53.47
C GLU A 606 20.87 -33.33 -52.31
N SER A 607 19.61 -33.82 -52.25
CA SER A 607 18.42 -33.79 -53.14
C SER A 607 17.15 -33.49 -52.27
N ASP A 608 15.89 -33.89 -52.44
CA ASP A 608 15.17 -34.81 -53.36
C ASP A 608 13.65 -34.45 -53.45
N GLU A 609 12.84 -35.25 -54.15
CA GLU A 609 11.40 -35.02 -54.39
C GLU A 609 10.44 -35.95 -53.61
N GLU A 610 9.16 -35.56 -53.49
CA GLU A 610 8.11 -36.24 -54.28
C GLU A 610 6.84 -35.37 -54.48
N GLN A 611 6.02 -35.75 -55.47
CA GLN A 611 4.84 -35.02 -55.95
C GLN A 611 3.56 -35.85 -55.66
N GLY A 612 2.33 -35.33 -55.54
CA GLY A 612 1.75 -34.03 -55.88
C GLY A 612 0.24 -34.19 -56.12
N ARG A 613 -0.27 -33.71 -57.27
CA ARG A 613 -1.67 -33.80 -57.79
C ARG A 613 -2.71 -32.85 -57.17
N GLY A 614 -3.45 -32.16 -58.04
CA GLY A 614 -4.71 -31.47 -57.72
C GLY A 614 -5.56 -31.29 -58.98
N LYS A 615 -6.82 -30.77 -58.88
CA LYS A 615 -7.61 -30.32 -60.04
C LYS A 615 -8.87 -29.49 -59.70
N LYS A 616 -8.85 -28.23 -60.17
CA LYS A 616 -9.89 -27.54 -60.98
C LYS A 616 -11.41 -27.80 -60.71
N ARG A 617 -12.11 -26.66 -60.48
CA ARG A 617 -13.26 -26.09 -61.28
C ARG A 617 -14.70 -26.02 -60.69
N ASN A 618 -15.12 -24.75 -60.51
CA ASN A 618 -16.30 -24.09 -61.10
C ASN A 618 -17.74 -24.19 -60.52
N ARG A 619 -18.21 -22.99 -60.11
CA ARG A 619 -19.45 -22.28 -60.55
C ARG A 619 -20.84 -22.81 -60.17
N ARG A 620 -21.57 -21.98 -59.41
CA ARG A 620 -22.86 -21.28 -59.73
C ARG A 620 -23.25 -20.44 -58.48
N GLY A 621 -23.93 -19.28 -58.53
CA GLY A 621 -24.37 -18.41 -59.63
C GLY A 621 -25.54 -17.50 -59.18
N GLY A 622 -25.78 -16.35 -59.83
CA GLY A 622 -27.04 -15.58 -59.70
C GLY A 622 -26.94 -14.12 -59.19
N ASP A 623 -27.06 -13.15 -60.12
CA ASP A 623 -27.36 -11.72 -59.84
C ASP A 623 -28.86 -11.44 -60.04
N ARG A 624 -29.49 -10.55 -59.24
CA ARG A 624 -30.50 -9.55 -59.70
C ARG A 624 -31.11 -8.61 -58.61
N ARG A 625 -30.42 -7.48 -58.40
CA ARG A 625 -30.89 -6.08 -58.60
C ARG A 625 -32.37 -5.63 -58.38
N ARG A 626 -32.49 -4.48 -57.68
CA ARG A 626 -33.44 -3.31 -57.87
C ARG A 626 -34.91 -3.46 -57.39
N ARG A 627 -35.54 -2.44 -56.77
CA ARG A 627 -35.80 -1.06 -57.30
C ARG A 627 -35.92 0.05 -56.22
N LYS A 628 -35.86 1.32 -56.66
CA LYS A 628 -36.13 2.58 -55.90
C LYS A 628 -37.60 3.03 -55.99
N ARG A 629 -38.12 3.78 -54.99
CA ARG A 629 -38.88 5.07 -55.07
C ARG A 629 -39.56 5.44 -53.71
N ARG A 630 -39.98 6.68 -53.36
CA ARG A 630 -39.51 8.07 -53.64
C ARG A 630 -40.38 9.13 -52.91
N GLY A 631 -39.80 9.93 -51.99
CA GLY A 631 -40.36 11.20 -51.45
C GLY A 631 -41.52 11.08 -50.45
N GLY A 632 -41.90 12.12 -49.67
CA GLY A 632 -41.20 13.39 -49.36
C GLY A 632 -42.03 14.69 -49.50
N ASN A 633 -42.22 15.45 -48.41
CA ASN A 633 -42.74 16.84 -48.35
C ASN A 633 -42.59 17.40 -46.91
N ARG A 634 -42.58 18.71 -46.60
CA ARG A 634 -41.94 19.91 -47.23
C ARG A 634 -42.18 21.17 -46.37
N ASN A 635 -41.13 21.93 -46.06
CA ASN A 635 -40.98 23.42 -46.15
C ASN A 635 -39.79 23.85 -45.26
N ARG A 636 -38.79 24.66 -45.67
CA ARG A 636 -38.68 25.88 -46.52
C ARG A 636 -38.78 27.19 -45.73
N ARG A 637 -37.63 27.83 -45.47
CA ARG A 637 -37.10 28.95 -46.28
C ARG A 637 -35.61 29.26 -45.95
N ASN A 638 -35.01 30.08 -46.80
CA ASN A 638 -33.65 30.66 -46.92
C ASN A 638 -32.73 30.67 -45.66
N GLY A 639 -31.40 30.61 -45.71
CA GLY A 639 -30.45 30.44 -46.84
C GLY A 639 -29.73 31.72 -47.32
N GLY A 640 -28.41 31.83 -47.08
CA GLY A 640 -27.54 32.84 -47.74
C GLY A 640 -26.31 33.35 -46.96
N ASN A 641 -25.17 32.67 -47.11
CA ASN A 641 -23.77 33.16 -47.09
C ASN A 641 -23.11 33.94 -45.91
N ASP A 642 -22.00 33.35 -45.42
CA ASP A 642 -20.66 33.89 -45.09
C ASP A 642 -20.46 35.30 -44.50
N GLY A 643 -19.73 35.40 -43.37
CA GLY A 643 -19.20 36.68 -42.85
C GLY A 643 -18.59 36.61 -41.44
N ASN A 644 -17.30 36.29 -41.36
CA ASN A 644 -16.42 36.30 -40.18
C ASN A 644 -16.67 37.41 -39.11
N ASP A 645 -16.90 37.02 -37.85
CA ASP A 645 -15.93 37.25 -36.75
C ASP A 645 -16.23 36.39 -35.51
N GLY A 646 -15.33 36.33 -34.53
CA GLY A 646 -15.46 35.42 -33.39
C GLY A 646 -15.08 35.99 -32.01
N SER A 647 -15.63 35.38 -30.96
CA SER A 647 -15.12 35.51 -29.59
C SER A 647 -15.69 34.43 -28.64
N GLY A 648 -14.82 33.85 -27.79
CA GLY A 648 -15.14 33.30 -26.47
C GLY A 648 -16.24 32.23 -26.32
N ARG A 649 -15.97 30.96 -26.69
CA ARG A 649 -16.61 29.76 -26.05
C ARG A 649 -15.95 28.41 -26.41
N ARG A 650 -14.66 28.24 -26.12
CA ARG A 650 -14.01 26.91 -26.01
C ARG A 650 -13.06 26.86 -24.82
N GLY A 651 -13.35 25.98 -23.88
CA GLY A 651 -12.68 25.87 -22.58
C GLY A 651 -13.51 25.09 -21.54
N LYS A 652 -14.15 23.99 -21.96
CA LYS A 652 -15.02 23.13 -21.12
C LYS A 652 -15.14 21.68 -21.65
N GLU A 653 -14.04 21.07 -22.11
CA GLU A 653 -14.03 19.68 -22.62
C GLU A 653 -12.89 18.80 -22.04
N GLU A 654 -12.40 19.10 -20.83
CA GLU A 654 -11.48 18.21 -20.08
C GLU A 654 -12.00 17.79 -18.69
N ASN A 655 -12.80 18.61 -18.01
CA ASN A 655 -13.37 18.29 -16.68
C ASN A 655 -14.68 17.47 -16.75
N ALA A 656 -14.68 16.35 -17.48
CA ALA A 656 -15.81 15.42 -17.52
C ALA A 656 -15.76 14.34 -16.41
N LEU A 657 -14.55 14.01 -15.92
CA LEU A 657 -14.32 12.90 -14.98
C LEU A 657 -14.29 13.33 -13.50
N TYR A 658 -14.40 14.63 -13.21
CA TYR A 658 -14.21 15.17 -11.86
C TYR A 658 -15.54 15.63 -11.26
N GLN A 659 -16.27 14.70 -10.62
CA GLN A 659 -17.07 15.10 -9.47
C GLN A 659 -16.08 15.54 -8.36
N PRO A 660 -16.17 16.79 -7.85
CA PRO A 660 -15.41 17.22 -6.70
C PRO A 660 -15.97 16.58 -5.42
N ALA A 661 -15.22 16.67 -4.32
CA ALA A 661 -15.77 16.39 -3.00
C ALA A 661 -16.95 17.34 -2.71
N VAL A 662 -17.97 16.83 -2.02
CA VAL A 662 -19.20 17.59 -1.72
C VAL A 662 -19.00 18.59 -0.57
N TYR A 663 -17.96 18.37 0.24
CA TYR A 663 -17.49 19.28 1.28
C TYR A 663 -16.06 19.73 0.94
N SER A 664 -15.74 20.99 1.25
CA SER A 664 -14.35 21.46 1.14
C SER A 664 -13.50 21.00 2.32
N LEU A 665 -12.23 20.69 2.04
CA LEU A 665 -11.15 20.54 3.01
C LEU A 665 -10.26 21.79 3.10
N GLU A 666 -10.38 22.72 2.16
CA GLU A 666 -9.67 24.01 2.20
C GLU A 666 -10.37 24.96 3.17
N SER A 667 -9.60 25.55 4.09
CA SER A 667 -10.10 26.41 5.16
C SER A 667 -10.76 27.72 4.69
N THR A 668 -10.38 28.19 3.51
CA THR A 668 -10.82 29.47 2.94
C THR A 668 -12.10 29.38 2.10
N VAL A 669 -12.60 28.18 1.83
CA VAL A 669 -13.76 27.96 0.93
C VAL A 669 -15.02 27.72 1.76
N ASP A 670 -15.98 28.63 1.68
CA ASP A 670 -17.25 28.65 2.42
C ASP A 670 -17.13 28.36 3.95
N PRO A 671 -16.48 29.25 4.73
CA PRO A 671 -16.31 29.07 6.18
C PRO A 671 -17.62 28.91 6.96
N VAL A 672 -17.62 28.00 7.94
CA VAL A 672 -18.77 27.62 8.78
C VAL A 672 -18.44 27.58 10.29
N VAL A 673 -19.44 27.84 11.12
CA VAL A 673 -19.45 27.52 12.57
C VAL A 673 -20.05 26.14 12.79
N ARG A 674 -19.47 25.32 13.68
CA ARG A 674 -19.97 23.99 14.04
C ARG A 674 -20.83 24.02 15.32
N GLU A 675 -22.16 24.10 15.18
CA GLU A 675 -23.06 23.91 16.34
C GLU A 675 -23.21 22.42 16.69
N LYS A 676 -22.63 22.00 17.83
CA LYS A 676 -22.75 20.62 18.34
C LYS A 676 -23.92 20.50 19.32
N THR A 677 -24.95 19.75 18.94
CA THR A 677 -26.14 19.51 19.77
C THR A 677 -26.20 18.07 20.26
N THR A 678 -26.34 17.86 21.57
CA THR A 678 -26.43 16.52 22.18
C THR A 678 -27.88 16.17 22.47
N SER A 679 -28.33 15.02 21.98
CA SER A 679 -29.70 14.51 22.14
C SER A 679 -29.72 13.11 22.77
N ARG A 680 -30.91 12.67 23.19
CA ARG A 680 -31.19 11.25 23.49
C ARG A 680 -32.13 10.71 22.41
N VAL A 681 -31.79 9.57 21.85
CA VAL A 681 -32.55 8.96 20.76
C VAL A 681 -32.77 7.48 21.06
N THR A 682 -34.02 7.03 20.91
CA THR A 682 -34.35 5.60 20.88
C THR A 682 -34.03 5.06 19.50
N VAL A 683 -32.85 4.45 19.33
CA VAL A 683 -32.42 3.88 18.06
C VAL A 683 -33.22 2.61 17.78
N ARG A 684 -33.87 2.54 16.61
CA ARG A 684 -34.73 1.42 16.23
C ARG A 684 -34.56 1.06 14.76
N CYS A 685 -33.86 -0.04 14.49
CA CYS A 685 -33.53 -0.47 13.13
C CYS A 685 -33.44 -1.99 13.02
N GLY A 686 -33.36 -2.53 11.80
CA GLY A 686 -32.79 -3.86 11.62
C GLY A 686 -31.30 -3.83 11.96
N ILE A 687 -30.75 -4.93 12.50
CA ILE A 687 -29.32 -5.13 12.63
C ILE A 687 -28.95 -6.56 12.22
N SER A 688 -27.91 -6.66 11.40
CA SER A 688 -27.26 -7.92 11.02
C SER A 688 -25.74 -7.74 11.10
N PHE A 689 -25.01 -8.78 11.48
CA PHE A 689 -23.55 -8.84 11.36
C PHE A 689 -23.14 -10.01 10.47
N ILE A 690 -22.17 -9.76 9.59
CA ILE A 690 -21.45 -10.76 8.80
C ILE A 690 -19.99 -10.37 8.88
N ASP A 691 -19.12 -11.28 9.29
CA ASP A 691 -17.70 -10.95 9.39
C ASP A 691 -17.10 -10.86 7.99
N LEU A 692 -16.61 -9.68 7.60
CA LEU A 692 -15.74 -9.45 6.44
C LEU A 692 -14.47 -8.69 6.85
N GLY A 693 -14.21 -8.57 8.17
CA GLY A 693 -12.91 -8.14 8.68
C GLY A 693 -11.88 -9.24 8.38
N GLY A 694 -10.95 -8.97 7.46
CA GLY A 694 -9.87 -9.89 7.11
C GLY A 694 -8.79 -9.99 8.19
N ASN A 695 -9.17 -10.46 9.37
CA ASN A 695 -8.30 -10.69 10.52
C ASN A 695 -8.04 -12.20 10.69
N HIS A 696 -6.95 -12.55 11.38
CA HIS A 696 -6.58 -13.93 11.67
C HIS A 696 -7.09 -14.37 13.05
N ASP A 697 -7.43 -15.65 13.14
CA ASP A 697 -7.94 -16.27 14.37
C ASP A 697 -6.85 -17.06 15.11
N LEU A 698 -7.17 -17.51 16.32
CA LEU A 698 -6.29 -18.36 17.13
C LEU A 698 -5.81 -19.62 16.39
N ARG A 699 -6.66 -20.26 15.57
CA ARG A 699 -6.25 -21.43 14.77
C ARG A 699 -5.19 -21.04 13.74
N SER A 700 -5.41 -19.93 13.03
CA SER A 700 -4.45 -19.40 12.06
C SER A 700 -3.15 -19.00 12.73
N LEU A 701 -3.19 -18.34 13.90
CA LEU A 701 -1.98 -18.01 14.66
C LEU A 701 -1.22 -19.27 15.09
N LYS A 702 -1.89 -20.27 15.69
CA LYS A 702 -1.28 -21.56 16.09
C LYS A 702 -0.67 -22.30 14.89
N PHE A 703 -1.29 -22.25 13.71
CA PHE A 703 -0.75 -22.82 12.48
C PHE A 703 0.47 -22.03 11.95
N THR A 704 0.38 -20.70 11.95
CA THR A 704 1.43 -19.76 11.51
C THR A 704 2.69 -19.91 12.35
N ALA A 705 2.55 -19.93 13.69
CA ALA A 705 3.67 -20.13 14.60
C ALA A 705 4.36 -21.50 14.39
N LYS A 706 3.61 -22.56 14.06
CA LYS A 706 4.17 -23.90 13.76
C LYS A 706 4.96 -23.94 12.44
N GLN A 707 4.62 -23.11 11.45
CA GLN A 707 5.36 -23.01 10.19
C GLN A 707 6.58 -22.08 10.29
N ILE A 708 6.41 -20.87 10.85
CA ILE A 708 7.49 -19.90 11.05
C ILE A 708 8.54 -20.41 12.06
N LYS A 709 8.07 -21.04 13.15
CA LYS A 709 8.83 -21.38 14.36
C LYS A 709 9.53 -20.14 14.99
N PRO A 710 8.77 -19.10 15.39
CA PRO A 710 9.33 -17.93 16.09
C PRO A 710 9.78 -18.34 17.50
N ARG A 711 10.82 -17.71 18.05
CA ARG A 711 11.23 -17.99 19.46
C ARG A 711 10.21 -17.43 20.45
N LYS A 712 9.85 -16.15 20.29
CA LYS A 712 8.87 -15.43 21.13
C LYS A 712 7.74 -14.88 20.28
N VAL A 713 6.53 -14.86 20.82
CA VAL A 713 5.33 -14.27 20.20
C VAL A 713 4.70 -13.28 21.18
N ILE A 714 4.68 -11.99 20.83
CA ILE A 714 3.96 -10.97 21.61
C ILE A 714 2.54 -10.85 21.07
N ILE A 715 1.57 -11.10 21.93
CA ILE A 715 0.16 -10.80 21.67
C ILE A 715 -0.12 -9.35 22.06
N LEU A 716 -0.54 -8.54 21.08
CA LEU A 716 -0.90 -7.13 21.26
C LEU A 716 -2.18 -6.96 22.12
N PRO A 717 -2.30 -5.86 22.87
CA PRO A 717 -3.53 -5.53 23.59
C PRO A 717 -4.65 -5.10 22.62
N GLY A 718 -5.91 -5.32 23.04
CA GLY A 718 -7.10 -5.01 22.23
C GLY A 718 -7.78 -6.22 21.56
N VAL A 719 -7.34 -7.43 21.87
CA VAL A 719 -7.99 -8.70 21.49
C VAL A 719 -9.51 -8.64 21.71
N SER A 720 -10.28 -8.97 20.68
CA SER A 720 -11.75 -9.02 20.64
C SER A 720 -12.36 -10.24 21.37
N GLY A 721 -11.88 -10.50 22.58
CA GLY A 721 -12.27 -11.64 23.40
C GLY A 721 -11.61 -11.62 24.77
N ASN A 722 -11.84 -12.67 25.55
CA ASN A 722 -11.19 -12.82 26.85
C ASN A 722 -9.69 -13.14 26.60
N ALA A 723 -8.84 -12.11 26.72
CA ALA A 723 -7.41 -12.25 26.46
C ALA A 723 -6.67 -13.12 27.51
N ASP A 724 -7.37 -13.63 28.52
CA ASP A 724 -6.86 -14.63 29.46
C ASP A 724 -7.20 -16.06 29.00
N ASP A 725 -8.41 -16.30 28.48
CA ASP A 725 -8.79 -17.58 27.85
C ASP A 725 -7.90 -17.88 26.62
N LEU A 726 -7.59 -16.85 25.82
CA LEU A 726 -6.62 -16.91 24.72
C LEU A 726 -5.25 -17.43 25.19
N MET A 727 -4.74 -16.89 26.31
CA MET A 727 -3.43 -17.27 26.85
C MET A 727 -3.46 -18.63 27.54
N LEU A 728 -4.59 -19.02 28.14
CA LEU A 728 -4.78 -20.37 28.66
C LEU A 728 -4.65 -21.40 27.53
N GLU A 729 -5.38 -21.22 26.42
CA GLU A 729 -5.35 -22.16 25.28
C GLU A 729 -4.00 -22.18 24.53
N LEU A 730 -3.23 -21.08 24.56
CA LEU A 730 -1.83 -21.06 24.08
C LEU A 730 -0.87 -21.73 25.08
N SER A 731 -1.14 -21.63 26.38
CA SER A 731 -0.34 -22.27 27.43
C SER A 731 -0.62 -23.77 27.60
N GLU A 732 -1.76 -24.26 27.13
CA GLU A 732 -2.08 -25.70 27.15
C GLU A 732 -1.38 -26.44 26.00
N ASP A 733 -1.39 -25.90 24.77
CA ASP A 733 -0.62 -26.44 23.63
C ASP A 733 0.87 -26.62 24.00
N THR A 734 1.47 -25.60 24.65
CA THR A 734 2.89 -25.60 25.08
C THR A 734 3.17 -26.45 26.33
N LYS A 735 2.15 -26.84 27.11
CA LYS A 735 2.31 -27.86 28.17
C LYS A 735 2.14 -29.27 27.60
N GLN A 736 1.29 -29.45 26.59
CA GLN A 736 1.05 -30.74 25.96
C GLN A 736 2.25 -31.20 25.10
N SER A 737 3.00 -30.29 24.47
CA SER A 737 4.29 -30.61 23.85
C SER A 737 5.27 -31.16 24.90
N ILE A 738 5.55 -30.39 25.96
CA ILE A 738 6.44 -30.78 27.07
C ILE A 738 6.04 -32.14 27.69
N LEU A 739 4.75 -32.38 27.91
CA LEU A 739 4.24 -33.63 28.51
C LEU A 739 4.25 -34.85 27.56
N SER A 740 4.37 -34.64 26.25
CA SER A 740 4.35 -35.73 25.26
C SER A 740 5.66 -36.53 25.14
N GLY A 741 6.76 -36.02 25.70
CA GLY A 741 7.83 -36.81 26.29
C GLY A 741 8.75 -37.65 25.38
N ASN A 742 8.51 -37.73 24.07
CA ASN A 742 9.33 -38.51 23.15
C ASN A 742 10.27 -37.65 22.28
N ASP A 743 11.50 -38.13 22.15
CA ASP A 743 12.63 -37.65 21.34
C ASP A 743 13.23 -36.27 21.66
N HIS A 744 14.57 -36.23 21.73
CA HIS A 744 15.37 -35.01 21.91
C HIS A 744 15.47 -34.15 20.63
N SER A 745 14.42 -34.12 19.80
CA SER A 745 14.43 -33.62 18.41
C SER A 745 13.93 -32.17 18.25
N ALA A 746 14.52 -31.26 19.03
CA ALA A 746 14.66 -29.83 18.69
C ALA A 746 13.39 -29.03 18.28
N ASN A 747 12.20 -29.37 18.79
CA ASN A 747 11.11 -28.40 18.86
C ASN A 747 11.39 -27.42 20.00
N ILE A 748 11.92 -26.24 19.63
CA ILE A 748 11.95 -25.08 20.52
C ILE A 748 10.49 -24.63 20.71
N ASP A 749 9.94 -24.86 21.90
CA ASP A 749 8.58 -24.41 22.24
C ASP A 749 8.48 -22.88 22.14
N VAL A 750 7.40 -22.41 21.51
CA VAL A 750 7.17 -20.99 21.23
C VAL A 750 6.72 -20.26 22.50
N GLU A 751 7.48 -19.28 22.96
CA GLU A 751 7.12 -18.47 24.15
C GLU A 751 6.04 -17.44 23.79
N TYR A 752 4.81 -17.62 24.27
CA TYR A 752 3.72 -16.65 24.09
C TYR A 752 3.66 -15.65 25.24
N ILE A 753 3.73 -14.36 24.92
CA ILE A 753 3.79 -13.25 25.88
C ILE A 753 2.59 -12.32 25.66
N LYS A 754 1.75 -12.13 26.69
CA LYS A 754 0.62 -11.19 26.67
C LYS A 754 1.09 -9.78 26.99
N SER A 755 0.97 -8.86 26.04
CA SER A 755 1.23 -7.44 26.30
C SER A 755 0.05 -6.77 27.03
N LYS A 756 0.37 -5.69 27.75
CA LYS A 756 -0.60 -4.78 28.40
C LYS A 756 -0.30 -3.35 27.97
N MET A 757 -1.33 -2.52 27.93
CA MET A 757 -1.19 -1.09 27.67
C MET A 757 -0.26 -0.43 28.70
N ASN A 758 0.64 0.42 28.21
CA ASN A 758 1.61 1.21 28.97
C ASN A 758 2.56 0.39 29.88
N GLN A 759 2.74 -0.91 29.59
CA GLN A 759 3.73 -1.77 30.25
C GLN A 759 4.90 -2.08 29.31
N LYS A 760 6.13 -1.77 29.73
CA LYS A 760 7.35 -2.24 29.06
C LYS A 760 7.52 -3.76 29.17
N ILE A 761 8.02 -4.37 28.10
CA ILE A 761 8.45 -5.77 28.05
C ILE A 761 9.89 -5.77 27.54
N ASP A 762 10.85 -6.01 28.45
CA ASP A 762 12.20 -6.40 28.06
C ASP A 762 12.19 -7.88 27.67
N LEU A 763 12.74 -8.20 26.50
CA LEU A 763 12.82 -9.57 25.97
C LEU A 763 14.21 -10.18 26.16
N GLY A 764 15.17 -9.37 26.62
CA GLY A 764 16.58 -9.70 26.81
C GLY A 764 17.35 -9.80 25.49
N ASP A 765 18.52 -10.42 25.56
CA ASP A 765 19.28 -10.86 24.38
C ASP A 765 18.78 -12.26 23.96
N VAL A 766 17.77 -12.29 23.09
CA VAL A 766 17.10 -13.52 22.63
C VAL A 766 18.06 -14.41 21.81
N ILE A 767 19.13 -13.84 21.27
CA ILE A 767 20.28 -14.52 20.66
C ILE A 767 21.56 -13.88 21.18
N THR A 768 22.39 -14.63 21.90
CA THR A 768 23.81 -14.32 22.11
C THR A 768 24.62 -14.96 20.97
N SER A 769 24.76 -14.25 19.84
CA SER A 769 25.64 -14.68 18.76
C SER A 769 27.07 -14.24 19.03
N TYR A 770 28.02 -15.09 18.65
CA TYR A 770 29.46 -14.81 18.73
C TYR A 770 30.07 -15.22 17.41
N GLU A 771 30.82 -14.32 16.78
CA GLU A 771 31.62 -14.66 15.60
C GLU A 771 32.87 -15.42 16.04
N LEU A 772 33.03 -16.64 15.52
CA LEU A 772 34.12 -17.55 15.83
C LEU A 772 34.92 -17.82 14.55
N LEU A 773 36.14 -17.29 14.49
CA LEU A 773 37.06 -17.57 13.40
C LEU A 773 37.64 -18.98 13.57
N LEU A 774 37.45 -19.88 12.59
CA LEU A 774 38.15 -21.15 12.58
C LEU A 774 39.65 -20.94 12.35
N ASP A 775 40.51 -21.68 13.06
CA ASP A 775 41.93 -21.77 12.69
C ASP A 775 42.09 -22.45 11.32
N GLU A 776 43.09 -22.01 10.54
CA GLU A 776 43.39 -22.57 9.22
C GLU A 776 43.75 -24.07 9.30
N LYS A 777 44.44 -24.47 10.37
CA LYS A 777 44.76 -25.87 10.68
C LYS A 777 43.50 -26.68 10.97
N LEU A 778 42.67 -26.20 11.89
CA LEU A 778 41.40 -26.83 12.23
C LEU A 778 40.49 -26.97 10.99
N ALA A 779 40.41 -25.92 10.15
CA ALA A 779 39.71 -25.96 8.87
C ALA A 779 40.27 -27.02 7.91
N SER A 780 41.59 -27.18 7.83
CA SER A 780 42.24 -28.23 7.03
C SER A 780 42.02 -29.65 7.57
N SER A 781 41.68 -29.79 8.87
CA SER A 781 41.41 -31.08 9.51
C SER A 781 39.97 -31.59 9.32
N LEU A 782 39.08 -30.79 8.72
CA LEU A 782 37.65 -31.12 8.62
C LEU A 782 37.34 -32.24 7.62
N HIS A 783 36.73 -33.30 8.13
CA HIS A 783 36.34 -34.49 7.37
C HIS A 783 34.93 -34.33 6.81
N TRP A 784 34.83 -33.60 5.69
CA TRP A 784 33.57 -33.30 5.01
C TRP A 784 32.90 -34.55 4.42
N GLN A 785 31.73 -34.91 4.97
CA GLN A 785 30.84 -35.96 4.48
C GLN A 785 29.75 -35.32 3.60
N THR A 786 29.54 -35.82 2.38
CA THR A 786 28.52 -35.30 1.45
C THR A 786 27.17 -35.97 1.67
N LEU A 787 26.14 -35.18 1.97
CA LEU A 787 24.75 -35.62 2.05
C LEU A 787 24.11 -35.73 0.66
N ASN A 788 23.07 -36.59 0.56
CA ASN A 788 22.38 -36.91 -0.69
C ASN A 788 21.70 -35.72 -1.41
N ASP A 789 21.60 -34.56 -0.76
CA ASP A 789 21.00 -33.32 -1.27
C ASP A 789 22.04 -32.24 -1.63
N GLY A 790 23.32 -32.61 -1.73
CA GLY A 790 24.40 -31.74 -2.23
C GLY A 790 25.13 -30.90 -1.17
N TYR A 791 24.66 -30.92 0.07
CA TYR A 791 25.32 -30.28 1.21
C TYR A 791 26.46 -31.15 1.75
N SER A 792 27.58 -30.55 2.17
CA SER A 792 28.64 -31.21 2.92
C SER A 792 28.60 -30.82 4.40
N VAL A 793 28.88 -31.78 5.29
CA VAL A 793 28.88 -31.60 6.74
C VAL A 793 30.14 -32.20 7.36
N SER A 794 30.71 -31.55 8.37
CA SER A 794 31.80 -32.08 9.20
C SER A 794 31.49 -31.81 10.66
N SER A 795 31.84 -32.74 11.55
CA SER A 795 31.91 -32.49 13.00
C SER A 795 33.12 -31.58 13.28
N VAL A 796 33.01 -30.64 14.22
CA VAL A 796 34.07 -29.69 14.59
C VAL A 796 34.16 -29.60 16.12
N GLY A 797 35.31 -29.98 16.69
CA GLY A 797 35.62 -29.82 18.10
C GLY A 797 36.91 -29.02 18.27
N GLY A 798 36.88 -28.00 19.13
CA GLY A 798 38.03 -27.12 19.33
C GLY A 798 37.98 -26.36 20.66
N VAL A 799 39.07 -25.69 20.98
CA VAL A 799 39.18 -24.77 22.13
C VAL A 799 38.91 -23.36 21.64
N VAL A 800 38.15 -22.56 22.40
CA VAL A 800 37.91 -21.16 22.08
C VAL A 800 38.98 -20.29 22.73
N GLU A 801 39.84 -19.71 21.90
CA GLU A 801 40.86 -18.73 22.29
C GLU A 801 40.36 -17.31 22.02
N LYS A 802 40.60 -16.38 22.95
CA LYS A 802 40.29 -14.96 22.79
C LYS A 802 41.48 -14.25 22.15
N LEU A 803 41.30 -13.65 20.97
CA LEU A 803 42.34 -12.89 20.26
C LEU A 803 42.43 -11.44 20.75
N LYS A 804 41.28 -10.77 20.82
CA LYS A 804 41.09 -9.40 21.34
C LYS A 804 39.78 -9.33 22.11
N ASP A 805 39.37 -8.15 22.59
CA ASP A 805 37.98 -7.97 23.01
C ASP A 805 37.01 -8.23 21.85
N TRP A 806 36.01 -9.07 22.11
CA TRP A 806 35.00 -9.58 21.16
C TRP A 806 35.49 -10.43 19.97
N GLU A 807 36.78 -10.48 19.66
CA GLU A 807 37.34 -11.42 18.67
C GLU A 807 37.70 -12.79 19.29
N PHE A 808 37.03 -13.85 18.85
CA PHE A 808 37.26 -15.23 19.30
C PHE A 808 37.67 -16.16 18.14
N LYS A 809 38.53 -17.14 18.45
CA LYS A 809 39.09 -18.10 17.50
C LYS A 809 38.90 -19.53 18.01
N LEU A 810 38.55 -20.46 17.12
CA LEU A 810 38.44 -21.89 17.43
C LEU A 810 39.72 -22.62 16.98
N THR A 811 40.49 -23.15 17.92
CA THR A 811 41.75 -23.89 17.69
C THR A 811 41.58 -25.39 17.99
N GLU A 812 42.52 -26.21 17.53
CA GLU A 812 42.48 -27.67 17.68
C GLU A 812 42.48 -28.12 19.16
N LEU A 813 41.79 -29.23 19.47
CA LEU A 813 41.88 -29.86 20.79
C LEU A 813 43.32 -30.36 21.05
N GLY A 814 44.01 -29.73 22.00
CA GLY A 814 45.31 -30.20 22.46
C GLY A 814 45.25 -31.66 22.93
N SER A 815 46.31 -32.43 22.65
CA SER A 815 46.36 -33.89 22.82
C SER A 815 46.12 -34.43 24.24
N THR A 816 46.06 -33.55 25.23
CA THR A 816 45.72 -33.84 26.64
C THR A 816 44.22 -33.79 26.96
N ALA A 817 43.36 -33.25 26.08
CA ALA A 817 41.94 -33.03 26.36
C ALA A 817 40.99 -34.17 25.90
N SER A 818 41.52 -35.19 25.21
CA SER A 818 40.73 -36.18 24.45
C SER A 818 39.90 -37.17 25.29
N SER A 819 40.04 -37.18 26.63
CA SER A 819 39.46 -38.21 27.50
C SER A 819 38.11 -37.89 28.13
N THR A 820 37.59 -36.66 28.01
CA THR A 820 36.39 -36.21 28.77
C THR A 820 35.17 -35.84 27.92
N MET A 821 35.25 -35.84 26.58
CA MET A 821 34.10 -35.62 25.71
C MET A 821 33.80 -36.84 24.85
N ALA A 822 33.10 -37.81 25.44
CA ALA A 822 32.39 -38.85 24.69
C ALA A 822 31.15 -38.23 24.01
N VAL A 823 31.36 -37.54 22.90
CA VAL A 823 30.25 -37.02 22.07
C VAL A 823 29.44 -38.22 21.56
N SER A 824 28.14 -38.21 21.82
CA SER A 824 27.23 -39.22 21.29
C SER A 824 27.12 -39.06 19.78
N SER A 825 27.66 -40.01 19.00
CA SER A 825 27.66 -39.96 17.54
C SER A 825 26.23 -39.82 17.00
N THR A 826 25.92 -38.68 16.40
CA THR A 826 24.59 -38.39 15.84
C THR A 826 24.59 -38.66 14.33
N LYS A 827 23.53 -39.31 13.83
CA LYS A 827 23.38 -39.55 12.40
C LYS A 827 22.41 -38.53 11.79
N ILE A 828 22.86 -37.80 10.78
CA ILE A 828 22.11 -36.71 10.14
C ILE A 828 21.99 -36.97 8.63
N GLY A 829 20.79 -36.79 8.11
CA GLY A 829 20.43 -36.96 6.69
C GLY A 829 19.00 -37.48 6.56
N ASP A 830 18.35 -37.24 5.42
CA ASP A 830 17.01 -37.78 5.13
C ASP A 830 17.11 -38.78 3.96
N VAL A 831 16.91 -40.07 4.26
CA VAL A 831 17.11 -41.16 3.30
C VAL A 831 15.87 -41.32 2.43
N LYS A 832 15.97 -40.91 1.17
CA LYS A 832 14.86 -40.98 0.22
C LYS A 832 14.70 -42.41 -0.29
N LEU A 833 13.53 -43.02 -0.08
CA LEU A 833 13.23 -44.40 -0.48
C LEU A 833 13.50 -44.66 -1.98
N ALA A 834 13.30 -43.66 -2.84
CA ALA A 834 13.63 -43.74 -4.27
C ALA A 834 15.15 -43.79 -4.59
N GLN A 835 16.03 -43.45 -3.65
CA GLN A 835 17.48 -43.66 -3.72
C GLN A 835 17.87 -45.01 -3.09
N LEU A 836 17.34 -45.33 -1.90
CA LEU A 836 17.54 -46.64 -1.24
C LEU A 836 17.16 -47.81 -2.16
N ARG A 837 16.02 -47.72 -2.85
CA ARG A 837 15.59 -48.70 -3.88
C ARG A 837 16.60 -48.88 -5.01
N ARG A 838 17.29 -47.80 -5.43
CA ARG A 838 18.33 -47.86 -6.47
C ARG A 838 19.59 -48.54 -5.94
N ALA A 839 20.06 -48.20 -4.74
CA ALA A 839 21.24 -48.84 -4.14
C ALA A 839 21.05 -50.34 -3.89
N LEU A 840 19.89 -50.75 -3.37
CA LEU A 840 19.54 -52.16 -3.17
C LEU A 840 19.44 -52.92 -4.51
N ALA A 841 18.83 -52.32 -5.53
CA ALA A 841 18.82 -52.90 -6.88
C ALA A 841 20.24 -53.01 -7.49
N THR A 842 21.16 -52.09 -7.18
CA THR A 842 22.59 -52.20 -7.57
C THR A 842 23.28 -53.37 -6.88
N LYS A 843 22.95 -53.68 -5.61
CA LYS A 843 23.37 -54.92 -4.92
C LYS A 843 22.64 -56.19 -5.40
N LYS A 844 21.70 -56.08 -6.35
CA LYS A 844 20.86 -57.15 -6.94
C LYS A 844 19.71 -57.68 -6.06
N HIS A 845 19.34 -56.98 -4.99
CA HIS A 845 18.10 -57.28 -4.27
C HIS A 845 16.88 -56.94 -5.13
N ARG A 846 15.83 -57.76 -5.05
CA ARG A 846 14.52 -57.48 -5.65
C ARG A 846 13.77 -56.50 -4.74
N VAL A 847 13.51 -55.29 -5.25
CA VAL A 847 12.85 -54.23 -4.46
C VAL A 847 11.58 -53.71 -5.12
N GLU A 848 10.47 -53.93 -4.44
CA GLU A 848 9.13 -53.52 -4.86
C GLU A 848 8.62 -52.40 -3.95
N LEU A 849 7.93 -51.41 -4.56
CA LEU A 849 7.38 -50.26 -3.84
C LEU A 849 5.88 -50.49 -3.67
N MET A 850 5.40 -50.47 -2.43
CA MET A 850 3.98 -50.53 -2.13
C MET A 850 3.35 -49.14 -2.14
N GLY A 851 2.05 -49.06 -2.48
CA GLY A 851 1.33 -47.80 -2.70
C GLY A 851 1.13 -46.94 -1.44
N ASP A 852 1.48 -47.45 -0.27
CA ASP A 852 1.45 -46.75 1.03
C ASP A 852 2.79 -46.06 1.39
N GLY A 853 3.81 -46.17 0.52
CA GLY A 853 5.12 -45.57 0.75
C GLY A 853 6.14 -46.50 1.43
N ARG A 854 5.93 -47.82 1.43
CA ARG A 854 6.90 -48.82 1.88
C ARG A 854 7.71 -49.42 0.73
N LEU A 855 8.93 -49.85 1.01
CA LEU A 855 9.74 -50.72 0.16
C LEU A 855 9.74 -52.14 0.73
N VAL A 856 9.45 -53.15 -0.09
CA VAL A 856 9.68 -54.56 0.22
C VAL A 856 10.96 -55.01 -0.47
N VAL A 857 11.85 -55.65 0.28
CA VAL A 857 13.18 -56.13 -0.14
C VAL A 857 13.20 -57.66 -0.04
N ASP A 858 13.46 -58.32 -1.17
CA ASP A 858 13.56 -59.79 -1.31
C ASP A 858 12.38 -60.59 -0.73
N GLU A 859 11.19 -59.98 -0.65
CA GLU A 859 9.95 -60.51 -0.04
C GLU A 859 10.04 -60.81 1.49
N GLU A 860 11.21 -60.63 2.13
CA GLU A 860 11.44 -60.94 3.55
C GLU A 860 11.47 -59.73 4.50
N LEU A 861 11.71 -58.51 3.98
CA LEU A 861 11.97 -57.32 4.80
C LEU A 861 11.31 -56.07 4.22
N VAL A 862 10.75 -55.23 5.09
CA VAL A 862 10.02 -54.01 4.73
C VAL A 862 10.70 -52.78 5.33
N VAL A 863 10.92 -51.74 4.52
CA VAL A 863 11.40 -50.43 4.96
C VAL A 863 10.33 -49.37 4.73
N GLY A 864 9.85 -48.74 5.80
CA GLY A 864 8.87 -47.66 5.76
C GLY A 864 9.47 -46.34 6.24
N LYS A 865 8.85 -45.20 5.90
CA LYS A 865 9.16 -43.90 6.52
C LYS A 865 8.12 -43.62 7.60
N ALA A 866 8.56 -43.56 8.86
CA ALA A 866 7.69 -43.38 10.03
C ALA A 866 7.39 -41.90 10.31
N SER A 867 8.36 -41.02 10.07
CA SER A 867 8.23 -39.56 10.06
C SER A 867 9.31 -38.95 9.17
N GLU A 868 9.37 -37.63 9.05
CA GLU A 868 10.58 -36.97 8.55
C GLU A 868 11.79 -37.37 9.42
N GLY A 869 12.96 -37.61 8.80
CA GLY A 869 14.15 -38.20 9.45
C GLY A 869 14.08 -39.71 9.71
N ASN A 870 12.94 -40.27 10.13
CA ASN A 870 12.87 -41.62 10.69
C ASN A 870 12.38 -42.71 9.72
N LEU A 871 13.19 -43.75 9.52
CA LEU A 871 12.83 -44.99 8.83
C LEU A 871 12.51 -46.12 9.83
N SER A 872 11.45 -46.89 9.57
CA SER A 872 11.23 -48.20 10.21
C SER A 872 11.79 -49.32 9.33
N ILE A 873 12.35 -50.35 9.96
CA ILE A 873 12.76 -51.60 9.30
C ILE A 873 12.01 -52.75 9.99
N GLU A 874 11.07 -53.35 9.27
CA GLU A 874 10.15 -54.38 9.74
C GLU A 874 10.47 -55.70 9.01
N GLY A 875 11.03 -56.69 9.71
CA GLY A 875 11.44 -57.95 9.10
C GLY A 875 12.23 -58.87 10.04
N GLY A 876 12.70 -60.00 9.52
CA GLY A 876 13.55 -60.93 10.28
C GLY A 876 14.98 -60.40 10.46
N LEU A 877 15.57 -60.62 11.65
CA LEU A 877 16.94 -60.19 12.00
C LEU A 877 18.03 -61.08 11.35
N GLY A 878 17.92 -61.32 10.04
CA GLY A 878 18.88 -62.09 9.23
C GLY A 878 19.98 -61.22 8.61
N GLY A 879 20.80 -61.81 7.74
CA GLY A 879 21.87 -61.08 7.03
C GLY A 879 21.35 -59.90 6.21
N LEU A 880 20.20 -60.08 5.55
CA LEU A 880 19.51 -59.03 4.79
C LEU A 880 19.20 -57.79 5.65
N PHE A 881 18.81 -57.96 6.91
CA PHE A 881 18.55 -56.84 7.82
C PHE A 881 19.80 -56.01 8.09
N TYR A 882 20.94 -56.66 8.33
CA TYR A 882 22.21 -55.95 8.55
C TYR A 882 22.73 -55.29 7.27
N GLU A 883 22.53 -55.90 6.10
CA GLU A 883 22.92 -55.32 4.80
C GLU A 883 22.05 -54.12 4.38
N VAL A 884 20.73 -54.20 4.59
CA VAL A 884 19.81 -53.06 4.38
C VAL A 884 20.09 -51.95 5.38
N LYS A 885 20.35 -52.30 6.65
CA LYS A 885 20.74 -51.34 7.69
C LYS A 885 22.06 -50.65 7.35
N ASP A 886 23.11 -51.39 6.98
CA ASP A 886 24.40 -50.84 6.57
C ASP A 886 24.26 -49.89 5.37
N LEU A 887 23.44 -50.24 4.37
CA LEU A 887 23.14 -49.33 3.26
C LEU A 887 22.43 -48.05 3.69
N ILE A 888 21.52 -48.11 4.67
CA ILE A 888 20.86 -46.92 5.24
C ILE A 888 21.86 -46.09 6.06
N GLU A 889 22.72 -46.73 6.84
CA GLU A 889 23.73 -46.04 7.64
C GLU A 889 24.81 -45.36 6.78
N ASN A 890 25.20 -45.94 5.64
CA ASN A 890 26.09 -45.30 4.66
C ASN A 890 25.40 -44.18 3.84
N MET A 891 24.07 -44.02 3.94
CA MET A 891 23.32 -42.89 3.36
C MET A 891 23.12 -41.72 4.34
N LEU A 892 23.64 -41.83 5.57
CA LEU A 892 23.57 -40.82 6.63
C LEU A 892 24.98 -40.33 6.98
N ALA A 893 25.16 -39.02 7.16
CA ALA A 893 26.38 -38.51 7.76
C ALA A 893 26.41 -38.85 9.26
N THR A 894 27.59 -39.10 9.83
CA THR A 894 27.79 -39.32 11.27
C THR A 894 28.68 -38.22 11.85
N ILE A 895 28.22 -37.58 12.93
CA ILE A 895 28.75 -36.34 13.53
C ILE A 895 29.05 -36.55 15.02
#